data_AF-A0A5N4AB68-F1
#
_entry.id   AF-A0A5N4AB68-F1
#
_cell.length_a   1.000
_cell.length_b   1.000
_cell.length_c   1.000
_cell.angle_alpha   90.00
_cell.angle_beta   90.00
_cell.angle_gamma   90.00
#
_symmetry.space_group_name_H-M   'P 1'
#
loop_
_entity.id
_entity.type
_entity.pdbx_description
1 polymer ?
#
loop_
_entity_poly.entity_id
_entity_poly.type
_entity_poly.pdbx_seq_one_letter_code
_entity_poly.pdbx_strand_id
1 'polypeptide(L)'
;MGNELYWISQNAFQDLPSLSGVHLDYNKITDVSPRSFNNLPILNIVSLFGNNLDHFDQTWFSNTPALKLLMLAQNRLRIIPRGAFISLPAITELWLGRNEIEFVHQDAFKGLRKLQFLQLAENRLKSFDINFSAPSELTSVIIDNNNITYISEEVLEVIRPKLSLLVISDNPLQCACLDKVIQWSDAFNINVPQSKLQQSGAVCVFPKTKPSQCLERSDDDFQERFWEMSMDNLLKVVIKWSGKEYELELREDETVGDLKDIIHKKTGVRPERQKLLNLKFKGKAPDNECRLCMLKLKPGFKIMMMGSLEEDIAQVNTTPDDIPEVINDLDIEEEEIAIENREEYLAKIDKRIKDYEIKMLNQPRDGKNLLVLDIDYTLFDHRSVAETGAELMRPYLHEFLTAAYEDYDIVIWSATGMKWIDEKMKLLGVTNNPNYKIMFHLDSLAMISVHTPKYGVIEVKPLGVIWGKFKQYSNKNTIMFDDIRRNFIMNPKNGLRIRPFRQAHLNRSKDKELLHLTKYLKYLAKNYWKHGFPKVCPHIIPKNEWGARGAKQFDYSLTPLDFVIIHHTLTPECHSMLKCSELLKSMQNYHMDDHELYDIIYNFLIGGDGSVYEGRGWHKVGSHTKGYNSKSLGIAFIGKFTDKLPNTKQLKVGKDLIQCAKELQEISSNYKLYGARQLSATHSPGLMLYQEIQKWPNFNKCV
;
A
#
# COMPACT_ATOMS: atom_id res chain seq x y z
N MET A 1 -21.51 -17.88 -16.94
CA MET A 1 -21.47 -18.17 -15.49
C MET A 1 -20.04 -18.57 -15.17
N GLY A 2 -19.33 -17.81 -14.34
CA GLY A 2 -18.00 -18.20 -13.88
C GLY A 2 -18.04 -19.14 -12.68
N ASN A 3 -16.86 -19.57 -12.25
CA ASN A 3 -16.63 -20.55 -11.18
C ASN A 3 -16.43 -19.90 -9.80
N GLU A 4 -16.76 -18.61 -9.65
CA GLU A 4 -16.57 -17.82 -8.42
C GLU A 4 -15.13 -17.85 -7.85
N LEU A 5 -14.11 -17.98 -8.70
CA LEU A 5 -12.72 -17.96 -8.26
C LEU A 5 -12.29 -16.55 -7.85
N TYR A 6 -11.52 -16.42 -6.76
CA TYR A 6 -11.08 -15.12 -6.23
C TYR A 6 -9.58 -14.85 -6.39
N TRP A 7 -8.74 -15.88 -6.53
CA TRP A 7 -7.31 -15.74 -6.75
C TRP A 7 -6.71 -16.88 -7.58
N ILE A 8 -5.53 -16.66 -8.15
CA ILE A 8 -4.68 -17.69 -8.76
C ILE A 8 -3.40 -17.81 -7.95
N SER A 9 -3.12 -19.00 -7.43
CA SER A 9 -1.92 -19.26 -6.62
C SER A 9 -0.66 -19.33 -7.46
N GLN A 10 0.48 -19.04 -6.84
CA GLN A 10 1.79 -19.23 -7.46
C GLN A 10 1.95 -20.67 -7.96
N ASN A 11 2.50 -20.82 -9.18
CA ASN A 11 2.72 -22.11 -9.84
C ASN A 11 1.45 -22.97 -10.06
N ALA A 12 0.25 -22.38 -10.04
CA ALA A 12 -1.03 -23.11 -10.15
C ALA A 12 -1.09 -24.11 -11.33
N PHE A 13 -0.38 -23.82 -12.42
CA PHE A 13 -0.39 -24.63 -13.63
C PHE A 13 0.97 -25.28 -13.95
N GLN A 14 1.97 -25.18 -13.06
CA GLN A 14 3.36 -25.56 -13.38
C GLN A 14 3.52 -27.01 -13.86
N ASP A 15 2.72 -27.93 -13.33
CA ASP A 15 2.79 -29.36 -13.66
C ASP A 15 1.99 -29.74 -14.94
N LEU A 16 1.53 -28.73 -15.70
CA LEU A 16 0.76 -28.90 -16.94
C LEU A 16 1.54 -28.38 -18.17
N PRO A 17 2.70 -28.95 -18.52
CA PRO A 17 3.58 -28.42 -19.58
C PRO A 17 2.96 -28.44 -20.98
N SER A 18 1.90 -29.23 -21.19
CA SER A 18 1.15 -29.30 -22.45
C SER A 18 -0.04 -28.34 -22.52
N LEU A 19 -0.23 -27.47 -21.52
CA LEU A 19 -1.34 -26.53 -21.47
C LEU A 19 -1.19 -25.47 -22.57
N SER A 20 -2.15 -25.44 -23.49
CA SER A 20 -2.14 -24.51 -24.63
C SER A 20 -2.98 -23.25 -24.42
N GLY A 21 -3.94 -23.29 -23.49
CA GLY A 21 -4.81 -22.16 -23.18
C GLY A 21 -5.42 -22.24 -21.78
N VAL A 22 -5.59 -21.10 -21.13
CA VAL A 22 -6.27 -20.96 -19.84
C VAL A 22 -7.39 -19.93 -19.97
N HIS A 23 -8.62 -20.32 -19.65
CA HIS A 23 -9.81 -19.46 -19.66
C HIS A 23 -10.41 -19.42 -18.27
N LEU A 24 -10.34 -18.25 -17.62
CA LEU A 24 -10.83 -18.00 -16.28
C LEU A 24 -11.80 -16.80 -16.27
N ASP A 25 -12.62 -16.73 -17.31
CA ASP A 25 -13.50 -15.60 -17.56
C ASP A 25 -14.68 -15.55 -16.59
N TYR A 26 -15.16 -14.34 -16.31
CA TYR A 26 -16.35 -14.06 -15.49
C TYR A 26 -16.29 -14.67 -14.07
N ASN A 27 -15.09 -14.74 -13.49
CA ASN A 27 -14.88 -15.09 -12.09
C ASN A 27 -14.85 -13.81 -11.22
N LYS A 28 -14.36 -13.93 -9.99
CA LYS A 28 -14.22 -12.84 -9.03
C LYS A 28 -12.74 -12.58 -8.72
N ILE A 29 -11.84 -12.89 -9.66
CA ILE A 29 -10.40 -12.89 -9.41
C ILE A 29 -9.93 -11.46 -9.19
N THR A 30 -9.36 -11.21 -8.01
CA THR A 30 -8.73 -9.94 -7.65
C THR A 30 -7.21 -10.07 -7.57
N ASP A 31 -6.71 -11.28 -7.31
CA ASP A 31 -5.27 -11.53 -7.10
C ASP A 31 -4.74 -12.65 -8.01
N VAL A 32 -3.62 -12.38 -8.69
CA VAL A 32 -2.86 -13.36 -9.46
C VAL A 32 -1.44 -13.34 -8.91
N SER A 33 -1.05 -14.40 -8.22
CA SER A 33 0.28 -14.47 -7.60
C SER A 33 1.40 -14.47 -8.66
N PRO A 34 2.61 -13.98 -8.33
CA PRO A 34 3.77 -14.11 -9.20
C PRO A 34 4.00 -15.57 -9.59
N ARG A 35 4.37 -15.81 -10.86
CA ARG A 35 4.60 -17.16 -11.42
C ARG A 35 3.33 -18.04 -11.44
N SER A 36 2.13 -17.46 -11.45
CA SER A 36 0.89 -18.23 -11.57
C SER A 36 0.84 -19.09 -12.85
N PHE A 37 1.29 -18.53 -13.99
CA PHE A 37 1.37 -19.21 -15.29
C PHE A 37 2.81 -19.63 -15.59
N ASN A 38 3.52 -20.20 -14.63
CA ASN A 38 4.96 -20.47 -14.76
C ASN A 38 5.30 -21.76 -15.50
N ASN A 39 6.39 -21.73 -16.28
CA ASN A 39 6.94 -22.88 -17.01
C ASN A 39 5.95 -23.55 -17.98
N LEU A 40 5.19 -22.73 -18.72
CA LEU A 40 4.24 -23.20 -19.72
C LEU A 40 4.75 -22.87 -21.14
N PRO A 41 5.62 -23.71 -21.72
CA PRO A 41 6.37 -23.36 -22.94
C PRO A 41 5.50 -23.22 -24.19
N ILE A 42 4.31 -23.85 -24.20
CA ILE A 42 3.39 -23.84 -25.34
C ILE A 42 2.07 -23.12 -25.06
N LEU A 43 1.95 -22.43 -23.93
CA LEU A 43 0.74 -21.67 -23.60
C LEU A 43 0.58 -20.52 -24.60
N ASN A 44 -0.51 -20.54 -25.36
CA ASN A 44 -0.80 -19.55 -26.40
C ASN A 44 -1.84 -18.52 -25.95
N ILE A 45 -2.76 -18.92 -25.07
CA ILE A 45 -3.95 -18.12 -24.73
C ILE A 45 -4.10 -18.03 -23.22
N VAL A 46 -4.26 -16.82 -22.69
CA VAL A 46 -4.70 -16.58 -21.32
C VAL A 46 -5.83 -15.58 -21.35
N SER A 47 -6.99 -15.99 -20.83
CA SER A 47 -8.18 -15.16 -20.72
C SER A 47 -8.58 -15.02 -19.26
N LEU A 48 -8.59 -13.79 -18.80
CA LEU A 48 -9.03 -13.33 -17.48
C LEU A 48 -10.14 -12.28 -17.64
N PHE A 49 -10.93 -12.39 -18.72
CA PHE A 49 -11.96 -11.44 -19.08
C PHE A 49 -13.05 -11.39 -18.00
N GLY A 50 -13.56 -10.22 -17.63
CA GLY A 50 -14.71 -10.14 -16.72
C GLY A 50 -14.37 -10.51 -15.27
N ASN A 51 -13.19 -10.14 -14.78
CA ASN A 51 -12.76 -10.35 -13.39
C ASN A 51 -12.69 -9.01 -12.63
N ASN A 52 -12.06 -9.00 -11.46
CA ASN A 52 -11.92 -7.80 -10.60
C ASN A 52 -10.45 -7.39 -10.45
N LEU A 53 -9.62 -7.61 -11.47
CA LEU A 53 -8.19 -7.24 -11.43
C LEU A 53 -8.05 -5.71 -11.47
N ASP A 54 -7.30 -5.14 -10.54
CA ASP A 54 -7.04 -3.69 -10.46
C ASP A 54 -5.63 -3.29 -10.93
N HIS A 55 -4.73 -4.27 -11.08
CA HIS A 55 -3.37 -4.10 -11.59
C HIS A 55 -2.98 -5.26 -12.53
N PHE A 56 -1.91 -5.04 -13.30
CA PHE A 56 -1.28 -6.05 -14.15
C PHE A 56 0.20 -6.18 -13.79
N ASP A 57 0.68 -7.42 -13.68
CA ASP A 57 2.10 -7.73 -13.45
C ASP A 57 2.61 -8.82 -14.42
N GLN A 58 3.69 -8.52 -15.13
CA GLN A 58 4.35 -9.47 -16.03
C GLN A 58 4.89 -10.72 -15.32
N THR A 59 5.14 -10.66 -14.01
CA THR A 59 5.69 -11.80 -13.27
C THR A 59 4.73 -12.98 -13.21
N TRP A 60 3.45 -12.77 -13.52
CA TRP A 60 2.45 -13.84 -13.69
C TRP A 60 2.89 -14.86 -14.75
N PHE A 61 3.59 -14.38 -15.79
CA PHE A 61 3.93 -15.10 -17.02
C PHE A 61 5.42 -15.44 -17.12
N SER A 62 5.95 -16.12 -16.10
CA SER A 62 7.35 -16.55 -16.09
C SER A 62 7.54 -17.77 -17.00
N ASN A 63 8.52 -17.72 -17.92
CA ASN A 63 8.81 -18.81 -18.87
C ASN A 63 7.60 -19.25 -19.72
N THR A 64 6.82 -18.29 -20.23
CA THR A 64 5.72 -18.53 -21.19
C THR A 64 5.99 -17.88 -22.55
N PRO A 65 7.03 -18.31 -23.28
CA PRO A 65 7.50 -17.64 -24.49
C PRO A 65 6.52 -17.70 -25.67
N ALA A 66 5.52 -18.57 -25.62
CA ALA A 66 4.56 -18.79 -26.69
C ALA A 66 3.23 -18.01 -26.53
N LEU A 67 3.07 -17.20 -25.48
CA LEU A 67 1.82 -16.51 -25.21
C LEU A 67 1.52 -15.48 -26.30
N LYS A 68 0.39 -15.66 -27.01
CA LYS A 68 -0.04 -14.86 -28.16
C LYS A 68 -1.23 -13.97 -27.85
N LEU A 69 -2.18 -14.48 -27.07
CA LEU A 69 -3.44 -13.79 -26.80
C LEU A 69 -3.63 -13.63 -25.30
N LEU A 70 -3.77 -12.37 -24.88
CA LEU A 70 -4.01 -12.01 -23.49
C LEU A 70 -5.28 -11.15 -23.40
N MET A 71 -6.30 -11.70 -22.73
CA MET A 71 -7.57 -11.02 -22.52
C MET A 71 -7.72 -10.57 -21.08
N LEU A 72 -7.69 -9.25 -20.87
CA LEU A 72 -7.84 -8.58 -19.58
C LEU A 72 -8.99 -7.57 -19.60
N ALA A 73 -9.81 -7.58 -20.65
CA ALA A 73 -10.95 -6.69 -20.77
C ALA A 73 -12.03 -6.98 -19.71
N GLN A 74 -12.84 -5.98 -19.38
CA GLN A 74 -13.85 -6.04 -18.31
C GLN A 74 -13.23 -6.39 -16.94
N ASN A 75 -12.21 -5.63 -16.54
CA ASN A 75 -11.60 -5.66 -15.21
C ASN A 75 -11.62 -4.23 -14.63
N ARG A 76 -10.78 -3.92 -13.65
CA ARG A 76 -10.69 -2.61 -12.97
C ARG A 76 -9.28 -2.00 -13.05
N LEU A 77 -8.52 -2.34 -14.10
CA LEU A 77 -7.16 -1.85 -14.29
C LEU A 77 -7.17 -0.32 -14.44
N ARG A 78 -6.31 0.38 -13.68
CA ARG A 78 -6.20 1.86 -13.76
C ARG A 78 -4.95 2.37 -14.47
N ILE A 79 -3.85 1.63 -14.36
CA ILE A 79 -2.55 2.04 -14.87
C ILE A 79 -1.90 0.85 -15.58
N ILE A 80 -1.32 1.11 -16.75
CA ILE A 80 -0.40 0.16 -17.41
C ILE A 80 1.04 0.71 -17.25
N PRO A 81 1.87 0.08 -16.40
CA PRO A 81 3.17 0.62 -16.02
C PRO A 81 4.22 0.50 -17.13
N ARG A 82 5.36 1.16 -16.91
CA ARG A 82 6.52 1.07 -17.81
C ARG A 82 6.97 -0.38 -17.99
N GLY A 83 7.14 -0.81 -19.23
CA GLY A 83 7.63 -2.16 -19.53
C GLY A 83 6.68 -3.28 -19.09
N ALA A 84 5.39 -2.97 -18.90
CA ALA A 84 4.38 -3.94 -18.48
C ALA A 84 4.47 -5.26 -19.25
N PHE A 85 4.74 -5.25 -20.56
CA PHE A 85 4.78 -6.49 -21.35
C PHE A 85 6.17 -6.81 -21.91
N ILE A 86 7.25 -6.38 -21.22
CA ILE A 86 8.63 -6.52 -21.76
C ILE A 86 9.07 -7.98 -21.90
N SER A 87 8.57 -8.87 -21.05
CA SER A 87 8.85 -10.32 -21.11
C SER A 87 7.93 -11.10 -22.05
N LEU A 88 6.99 -10.45 -22.75
CA LEU A 88 5.94 -11.10 -23.55
C LEU A 88 6.02 -10.73 -25.05
N PRO A 89 7.15 -10.97 -25.73
CA PRO A 89 7.37 -10.51 -27.10
C PRO A 89 6.54 -11.26 -28.17
N ALA A 90 5.89 -12.35 -27.79
CA ALA A 90 5.09 -13.20 -28.69
C ALA A 90 3.62 -12.79 -28.79
N ILE A 91 3.14 -11.87 -27.93
CA ILE A 91 1.74 -11.42 -27.94
C ILE A 91 1.41 -10.78 -29.29
N THR A 92 0.34 -11.26 -29.90
CA THR A 92 -0.28 -10.75 -31.14
C THR A 92 -1.57 -10.01 -30.85
N GLU A 93 -2.30 -10.36 -29.79
CA GLU A 93 -3.57 -9.74 -29.44
C GLU A 93 -3.63 -9.40 -27.95
N LEU A 94 -3.91 -8.13 -27.65
CA LEU A 94 -4.04 -7.60 -26.31
C LEU A 94 -5.39 -6.89 -26.14
N TRP A 95 -6.20 -7.41 -25.23
CA TRP A 95 -7.52 -6.87 -24.93
C TRP A 95 -7.55 -6.23 -23.54
N LEU A 96 -7.70 -4.91 -23.48
CA LEU A 96 -7.70 -4.11 -22.24
C LEU A 96 -8.94 -3.22 -22.10
N GLY A 97 -9.96 -3.39 -22.94
CA GLY A 97 -11.17 -2.56 -22.92
C GLY A 97 -12.05 -2.78 -21.71
N ARG A 98 -12.98 -1.85 -21.47
CA ARG A 98 -13.90 -1.88 -20.31
C ARG A 98 -13.13 -2.02 -19.00
N ASN A 99 -12.10 -1.21 -18.84
CA ASN A 99 -11.35 -1.09 -17.59
C ASN A 99 -11.48 0.35 -17.08
N GLU A 100 -10.67 0.74 -16.11
CA GLU A 100 -10.60 2.10 -15.56
C GLU A 100 -9.28 2.78 -15.96
N ILE A 101 -8.68 2.42 -17.10
CA ILE A 101 -7.31 2.83 -17.42
C ILE A 101 -7.28 4.33 -17.71
N GLU A 102 -6.61 5.06 -16.83
CA GLU A 102 -6.41 6.52 -16.92
C GLU A 102 -5.05 6.86 -17.53
N PHE A 103 -4.04 5.99 -17.31
CA PHE A 103 -2.68 6.21 -17.75
C PHE A 103 -2.02 4.94 -18.31
N VAL A 104 -1.45 5.04 -19.51
CA VAL A 104 -0.54 4.05 -20.09
C VAL A 104 0.81 4.71 -20.25
N HIS A 105 1.84 4.17 -19.59
CA HIS A 105 3.19 4.71 -19.72
C HIS A 105 3.70 4.57 -21.17
N GLN A 106 4.42 5.57 -21.69
CA GLN A 106 4.91 5.60 -23.09
C GLN A 106 5.64 4.30 -23.52
N ASP A 107 6.50 3.74 -22.68
CA ASP A 107 7.24 2.49 -22.97
C ASP A 107 6.50 1.19 -22.55
N ALA A 108 5.21 1.24 -22.21
CA ALA A 108 4.47 0.07 -21.71
C ALA A 108 4.41 -1.09 -22.72
N PHE A 109 4.18 -0.77 -24.00
CA PHE A 109 4.00 -1.74 -25.09
C PHE A 109 5.26 -1.99 -25.92
N LYS A 110 6.40 -1.39 -25.55
CA LYS A 110 7.66 -1.50 -26.31
C LYS A 110 8.19 -2.94 -26.45
N GLY A 111 7.82 -3.82 -25.52
CA GLY A 111 8.15 -5.25 -25.55
C GLY A 111 7.36 -6.08 -26.56
N LEU A 112 6.20 -5.58 -27.01
CA LEU A 112 5.21 -6.33 -27.79
C LEU A 112 5.53 -6.35 -29.29
N ARG A 113 6.64 -7.00 -29.65
CA ARG A 113 7.20 -6.97 -31.02
C ARG A 113 6.34 -7.60 -32.12
N LYS A 114 5.32 -8.37 -31.75
CA LYS A 114 4.42 -9.07 -32.68
C LYS A 114 2.98 -8.61 -32.56
N LEU A 115 2.71 -7.52 -31.84
CA LEU A 115 1.34 -7.06 -31.58
C LEU A 115 0.66 -6.63 -32.87
N GLN A 116 -0.48 -7.25 -33.16
CA GLN A 116 -1.31 -6.99 -34.34
C GLN A 116 -2.63 -6.31 -33.95
N PHE A 117 -3.20 -6.70 -32.81
CA PHE A 117 -4.48 -6.18 -32.33
C PHE A 117 -4.33 -5.58 -30.93
N LEU A 118 -4.69 -4.31 -30.79
CA LEU A 118 -4.75 -3.61 -29.51
C LEU A 118 -6.15 -3.05 -29.29
N GLN A 119 -6.76 -3.46 -28.18
CA GLN A 119 -8.05 -2.94 -27.74
C GLN A 119 -7.86 -2.23 -26.40
N LEU A 120 -8.25 -0.96 -26.36
CA LEU A 120 -8.31 -0.09 -25.18
C LEU A 120 -9.65 0.67 -25.06
N ALA A 121 -10.70 0.27 -25.78
CA ALA A 121 -11.97 1.01 -25.76
C ALA A 121 -12.68 0.94 -24.41
N GLU A 122 -13.54 1.92 -24.12
CA GLU A 122 -14.28 2.01 -22.85
C GLU A 122 -13.30 2.08 -21.66
N ASN A 123 -12.39 3.05 -21.69
CA ASN A 123 -11.42 3.39 -20.64
C ASN A 123 -11.46 4.91 -20.38
N ARG A 124 -10.46 5.48 -19.69
CA ARG A 124 -10.40 6.90 -19.32
C ARG A 124 -9.13 7.59 -19.82
N LEU A 125 -8.56 7.11 -20.93
CA LEU A 125 -7.31 7.63 -21.48
C LEU A 125 -7.49 9.07 -21.97
N LYS A 126 -6.59 9.98 -21.60
CA LYS A 126 -6.61 11.39 -22.06
C LYS A 126 -5.84 11.65 -23.34
N SER A 127 -4.90 10.77 -23.66
CA SER A 127 -4.06 10.81 -24.87
C SER A 127 -3.71 9.40 -25.33
N PHE A 128 -3.33 9.28 -26.61
CA PHE A 128 -2.75 8.05 -27.16
C PHE A 128 -1.34 8.34 -27.67
N ASP A 129 -0.42 8.52 -26.71
CA ASP A 129 1.01 8.76 -26.98
C ASP A 129 1.86 7.63 -26.40
N ILE A 130 1.97 6.53 -27.17
CA ILE A 130 2.58 5.27 -26.72
C ILE A 130 3.65 4.82 -27.72
N ASN A 131 4.83 4.51 -27.21
CA ASN A 131 5.92 3.94 -27.99
C ASN A 131 5.67 2.45 -28.27
N PHE A 132 5.46 2.14 -29.54
CA PHE A 132 5.45 0.77 -30.05
C PHE A 132 6.85 0.34 -30.52
N SER A 133 7.06 -0.97 -30.64
CA SER A 133 8.26 -1.48 -31.31
C SER A 133 8.28 -1.04 -32.78
N ALA A 134 9.43 -0.61 -33.28
CA ALA A 134 9.62 -0.27 -34.69
C ALA A 134 10.37 -1.42 -35.41
N PRO A 135 9.88 -1.89 -36.58
CA PRO A 135 8.59 -1.55 -37.20
C PRO A 135 7.39 -2.11 -36.40
N SER A 136 6.27 -1.39 -36.41
CA SER A 136 5.03 -1.86 -35.77
C SER A 136 4.35 -2.94 -36.62
N GLU A 137 3.81 -3.94 -35.94
CA GLU A 137 3.04 -5.03 -36.55
C GLU A 137 1.51 -4.83 -36.44
N LEU A 138 1.08 -3.70 -35.87
CA LEU A 138 -0.32 -3.41 -35.61
C LEU A 138 -1.14 -3.33 -36.90
N THR A 139 -2.21 -4.10 -36.95
CA THR A 139 -3.22 -4.09 -38.01
C THR A 139 -4.51 -3.41 -37.57
N SER A 140 -4.81 -3.45 -36.27
CA SER A 140 -6.03 -2.87 -35.69
C SER A 140 -5.76 -2.24 -34.33
N VAL A 141 -6.17 -0.97 -34.17
CA VAL A 141 -6.17 -0.25 -32.90
C VAL A 141 -7.58 0.24 -32.60
N ILE A 142 -8.10 -0.12 -31.42
CA ILE A 142 -9.45 0.22 -30.99
C ILE A 142 -9.35 1.01 -29.68
N ILE A 143 -9.64 2.31 -29.74
CA ILE A 143 -9.51 3.27 -28.63
C ILE A 143 -10.78 4.12 -28.45
N ASP A 144 -11.92 3.66 -28.95
CA ASP A 144 -13.18 4.37 -28.80
C ASP A 144 -13.66 4.46 -27.34
N ASN A 145 -14.61 5.36 -27.05
CA ASN A 145 -15.18 5.52 -25.71
C ASN A 145 -14.10 5.76 -24.64
N ASN A 146 -13.30 6.80 -24.85
CA ASN A 146 -12.25 7.26 -23.95
C ASN A 146 -12.30 8.79 -23.82
N ASN A 147 -11.31 9.37 -23.14
CA ASN A 147 -11.16 10.80 -22.92
C ASN A 147 -10.07 11.40 -23.82
N ILE A 148 -9.77 10.78 -24.97
CA ILE A 148 -8.61 11.14 -25.79
C ILE A 148 -8.85 12.48 -26.49
N THR A 149 -8.01 13.46 -26.18
CA THR A 149 -8.05 14.79 -26.81
C THR A 149 -7.01 14.97 -27.92
N TYR A 150 -5.97 14.13 -27.90
CA TYR A 150 -4.77 14.27 -28.72
C TYR A 150 -4.14 12.90 -29.05
N ILE A 151 -3.69 12.75 -30.30
CA ILE A 151 -2.87 11.64 -30.80
C ILE A 151 -1.66 12.27 -31.48
N SER A 152 -0.45 11.84 -31.10
CA SER A 152 0.80 12.40 -31.63
C SER A 152 1.08 11.92 -33.06
N GLU A 153 1.76 12.77 -33.85
CA GLU A 153 2.15 12.42 -35.23
C GLU A 153 3.19 11.30 -35.21
N GLU A 154 4.05 11.28 -34.20
CA GLU A 154 5.05 10.25 -33.95
C GLU A 154 4.40 8.87 -33.81
N VAL A 155 3.33 8.75 -33.02
CA VAL A 155 2.62 7.47 -32.86
C VAL A 155 1.94 7.05 -34.16
N LEU A 156 1.29 7.98 -34.86
CA LEU A 156 0.65 7.69 -36.14
C LEU A 156 1.67 7.13 -37.14
N GLU A 157 2.85 7.73 -37.27
CA GLU A 157 3.90 7.22 -38.15
C GLU A 157 4.45 5.86 -37.72
N VAL A 158 4.58 5.62 -36.42
CA VAL A 158 5.06 4.34 -35.90
C VAL A 158 4.06 3.20 -36.20
N ILE A 159 2.74 3.43 -36.04
CA ILE A 159 1.73 2.39 -36.23
C ILE A 159 1.29 2.23 -37.70
N ARG A 160 1.48 3.25 -38.54
CA ARG A 160 1.05 3.29 -39.95
C ARG A 160 1.42 2.07 -40.81
N PRO A 161 2.62 1.44 -40.73
CA PRO A 161 3.10 0.53 -41.76
C PRO A 161 2.19 -0.66 -42.10
N LYS A 162 1.43 -1.17 -41.13
CA LYS A 162 0.54 -2.34 -41.30
C LYS A 162 -0.90 -2.08 -40.87
N LEU A 163 -1.21 -0.87 -40.41
CA LEU A 163 -2.51 -0.54 -39.85
C LEU A 163 -3.59 -0.54 -40.95
N SER A 164 -4.69 -1.23 -40.69
CA SER A 164 -5.86 -1.26 -41.57
C SER A 164 -7.11 -0.70 -40.89
N LEU A 165 -7.19 -0.72 -39.56
CA LEU A 165 -8.33 -0.25 -38.78
C LEU A 165 -7.88 0.59 -37.59
N LEU A 166 -8.44 1.79 -37.47
CA LEU A 166 -8.29 2.66 -36.30
C LEU A 166 -9.67 3.15 -35.85
N VAL A 167 -10.11 2.73 -34.67
CA VAL A 167 -11.43 3.10 -34.12
C VAL A 167 -11.23 4.12 -33.00
N ILE A 168 -11.70 5.35 -33.22
CA ILE A 168 -11.52 6.50 -32.31
C ILE A 168 -12.83 7.16 -31.88
N SER A 169 -13.97 6.55 -32.21
CA SER A 169 -15.30 7.08 -31.91
C SER A 169 -15.47 7.41 -30.42
N ASP A 170 -16.38 8.32 -30.08
CA ASP A 170 -16.69 8.63 -28.68
C ASP A 170 -15.47 9.06 -27.85
N ASN A 171 -14.62 9.93 -28.44
CA ASN A 171 -13.52 10.62 -27.79
C ASN A 171 -13.62 12.14 -28.02
N PRO A 172 -13.29 12.98 -27.02
CA PRO A 172 -13.31 14.43 -27.13
C PRO A 172 -12.08 14.98 -27.86
N LEU A 173 -11.79 14.50 -29.07
CA LEU A 173 -10.63 14.94 -29.85
C LEU A 173 -10.72 16.43 -30.19
N GLN A 174 -9.59 17.14 -30.07
CA GLN A 174 -9.49 18.53 -30.53
C GLN A 174 -9.84 18.60 -32.03
N CYS A 175 -10.63 19.58 -32.47
CA CYS A 175 -11.07 19.66 -33.87
C CYS A 175 -9.88 19.61 -34.85
N ALA A 176 -8.83 20.40 -34.58
CA ALA A 176 -7.62 20.40 -35.38
C ALA A 176 -6.88 19.03 -35.38
N CYS A 177 -7.00 18.24 -34.31
CA CYS A 177 -6.43 16.90 -34.25
C CYS A 177 -7.27 15.87 -34.98
N LEU A 178 -8.60 15.95 -34.86
CA LEU A 178 -9.51 15.08 -35.58
C LEU A 178 -9.34 15.25 -37.09
N ASP A 179 -9.26 16.49 -37.57
CA ASP A 179 -9.01 16.80 -38.98
C ASP A 179 -7.70 16.19 -39.47
N LYS A 180 -6.63 16.30 -38.66
CA LYS A 180 -5.34 15.66 -38.97
C LYS A 180 -5.44 14.15 -39.06
N VAL A 181 -6.11 13.50 -38.12
CA VAL A 181 -6.27 12.04 -38.11
C VAL A 181 -7.08 11.57 -39.32
N ILE A 182 -8.13 12.31 -39.71
CA ILE A 182 -8.93 12.00 -40.90
C ILE A 182 -8.11 12.16 -42.18
N GLN A 183 -7.40 13.29 -42.34
CA GLN A 183 -6.53 13.53 -43.49
C GLN A 183 -5.43 12.46 -43.59
N TRP A 184 -4.83 12.09 -42.45
CA TRP A 184 -3.85 11.02 -42.38
C TRP A 184 -4.45 9.67 -42.77
N SER A 185 -5.65 9.33 -42.27
CA SER A 185 -6.28 8.05 -42.60
C SER A 185 -6.65 7.96 -44.08
N ASP A 186 -7.12 9.06 -44.67
CA ASP A 186 -7.46 9.13 -46.10
C ASP A 186 -6.20 8.99 -46.97
N ALA A 187 -5.11 9.66 -46.59
CA ALA A 187 -3.84 9.61 -47.31
C ALA A 187 -3.21 8.20 -47.34
N PHE A 188 -3.45 7.39 -46.30
CA PHE A 188 -2.88 6.05 -46.17
C PHE A 188 -3.89 4.91 -46.30
N ASN A 189 -5.14 5.21 -46.69
CA ASN A 189 -6.23 4.24 -46.87
C ASN A 189 -6.49 3.37 -45.62
N ILE A 190 -6.48 4.02 -44.45
CA ILE A 190 -6.75 3.39 -43.16
C ILE A 190 -8.23 3.52 -42.84
N ASN A 191 -8.90 2.41 -42.48
CA ASN A 191 -10.32 2.46 -42.12
C ASN A 191 -10.50 3.13 -40.75
N VAL A 192 -11.04 4.34 -40.75
CA VAL A 192 -11.56 5.04 -39.57
C VAL A 192 -13.07 5.15 -39.73
N PRO A 193 -13.89 4.42 -38.95
CA PRO A 193 -15.35 4.40 -39.14
C PRO A 193 -16.05 5.76 -38.94
N GLN A 194 -16.14 6.57 -40.00
CA GLN A 194 -16.66 7.94 -39.97
C GLN A 194 -18.17 8.03 -39.72
N SER A 195 -18.95 7.01 -40.11
CA SER A 195 -20.41 6.98 -39.94
C SER A 195 -20.86 7.02 -38.47
N LYS A 196 -20.00 6.57 -37.54
CA LYS A 196 -20.20 6.69 -36.09
C LYS A 196 -19.81 8.06 -35.52
N LEU A 197 -18.99 8.84 -36.24
CA LEU A 197 -18.65 10.22 -35.86
C LEU A 197 -19.77 11.20 -36.21
N GLN A 198 -20.53 10.93 -37.28
CA GLN A 198 -21.63 11.80 -37.73
C GLN A 198 -22.99 11.50 -37.05
N GLN A 199 -23.21 10.26 -36.58
CA GLN A 199 -24.48 9.85 -35.93
C GLN A 199 -24.55 10.17 -34.43
N SER A 200 -23.46 10.64 -33.81
CA SER A 200 -23.34 10.95 -32.38
C SER A 200 -23.39 12.44 -32.04
N GLY A 201 -23.53 13.34 -33.03
CA GLY A 201 -23.43 14.79 -32.80
C GLY A 201 -22.04 15.20 -32.33
N ALA A 202 -20.97 14.70 -32.98
CA ALA A 202 -19.58 14.90 -32.55
C ALA A 202 -19.25 16.37 -32.21
N VAL A 203 -19.05 16.62 -30.92
CA VAL A 203 -18.45 17.84 -30.39
C VAL A 203 -16.94 17.64 -30.44
N CYS A 204 -16.32 17.98 -31.57
CA CYS A 204 -14.89 18.21 -31.56
C CYS A 204 -14.61 19.39 -30.62
N VAL A 205 -13.52 19.31 -29.86
CA VAL A 205 -13.32 20.21 -28.73
C VAL A 205 -12.42 21.37 -29.10
N PHE A 206 -12.74 22.56 -28.60
CA PHE A 206 -11.95 23.76 -28.83
C PHE A 206 -11.16 24.09 -27.55
N PRO A 207 -9.83 23.87 -27.54
CA PRO A 207 -9.00 24.33 -26.43
C PRO A 207 -9.00 25.86 -26.39
N LYS A 208 -8.80 26.43 -25.20
CA LYS A 208 -8.78 27.88 -24.93
C LYS A 208 -7.68 28.57 -25.74
N THR A 209 -6.52 27.94 -25.86
CA THR A 209 -5.37 28.52 -26.57
C THR A 209 -5.11 27.82 -27.90
N LYS A 210 -4.89 28.60 -28.97
CA LYS A 210 -4.59 28.12 -30.34
C LYS A 210 -5.51 26.95 -30.81
N PRO A 211 -6.84 27.14 -30.85
CA PRO A 211 -7.81 26.08 -31.21
C PRO A 211 -7.64 25.48 -32.61
N SER A 212 -6.91 26.15 -33.51
CA SER A 212 -6.61 25.68 -34.87
C SER A 212 -5.37 24.79 -34.97
N GLN A 213 -4.64 24.56 -33.87
CA GLN A 213 -3.43 23.75 -33.86
C GLN A 213 -3.63 22.47 -33.05
N CYS A 214 -3.36 21.32 -33.66
CA CYS A 214 -3.31 20.05 -32.95
C CYS A 214 -2.02 19.96 -32.14
N LEU A 215 -2.14 20.14 -30.83
CA LEU A 215 -1.02 20.12 -29.87
C LEU A 215 -1.44 19.35 -28.63
N GLU A 216 -0.47 18.73 -27.95
CA GLU A 216 -0.68 18.18 -26.62
C GLU A 216 -0.99 19.32 -25.63
N ARG A 217 -2.05 19.17 -24.83
CA ARG A 217 -2.53 20.18 -23.90
C ARG A 217 -2.75 19.62 -22.50
N SER A 218 -2.49 20.45 -21.49
CA SER A 218 -2.88 20.17 -20.11
C SER A 218 -4.39 20.38 -19.90
N ASP A 219 -4.91 19.80 -18.82
CA ASP A 219 -6.34 19.89 -18.48
C ASP A 219 -6.85 21.35 -18.40
N ASP A 220 -5.99 22.28 -17.96
CA ASP A 220 -6.31 23.70 -17.76
C ASP A 220 -6.61 24.45 -19.07
N ASP A 221 -6.13 23.94 -20.22
CA ASP A 221 -6.37 24.53 -21.54
C ASP A 221 -7.77 24.22 -22.07
N PHE A 222 -8.52 23.37 -21.38
CA PHE A 222 -9.92 23.13 -21.64
C PHE A 222 -10.79 23.82 -20.58
N GLN A 223 -12.08 24.08 -20.84
CA GLN A 223 -12.94 24.72 -19.84
C GLN A 223 -12.96 23.87 -18.55
N GLU A 224 -13.07 24.48 -17.35
CA GLU A 224 -12.99 23.73 -16.07
C GLU A 224 -14.01 22.58 -15.96
N ARG A 225 -15.05 22.60 -16.80
CA ARG A 225 -16.06 21.54 -16.98
C ARG A 225 -15.80 20.59 -18.14
N PHE A 226 -14.58 20.51 -18.65
CA PHE A 226 -14.27 19.76 -19.88
C PHE A 226 -13.98 18.28 -19.60
N TRP A 227 -13.35 18.00 -18.47
CA TRP A 227 -13.17 16.63 -17.95
C TRP A 227 -14.31 16.20 -17.01
N GLU A 228 -15.20 17.15 -16.66
CA GLU A 228 -16.54 16.86 -16.17
C GLU A 228 -17.47 16.69 -17.38
N MET A 229 -17.65 15.48 -17.88
CA MET A 229 -18.65 15.25 -18.92
C MET A 229 -20.05 15.65 -18.40
N SER A 230 -20.56 16.74 -18.98
CA SER A 230 -21.96 17.22 -19.05
C SER A 230 -22.92 16.80 -17.93
N MET A 231 -23.01 17.66 -16.92
CA MET A 231 -24.15 17.74 -15.97
C MET A 231 -25.46 18.27 -16.61
N ASP A 232 -25.51 18.50 -17.92
CA ASP A 232 -26.64 19.23 -18.54
C ASP A 232 -27.83 18.35 -18.98
N ASN A 233 -27.74 17.02 -18.82
CA ASN A 233 -28.89 16.11 -18.93
C ASN A 233 -29.25 15.47 -17.58
N LEU A 234 -29.10 16.22 -16.49
CA LEU A 234 -29.54 15.78 -15.17
C LEU A 234 -31.05 15.92 -15.03
N LEU A 235 -31.75 14.80 -15.13
CA LEU A 235 -33.12 14.65 -14.70
C LEU A 235 -33.17 14.77 -13.16
N LYS A 236 -33.74 15.88 -12.69
CA LYS A 236 -34.03 16.05 -11.25
C LYS A 236 -35.30 15.31 -10.86
N VAL A 237 -35.19 14.39 -9.92
CA VAL A 237 -36.31 13.58 -9.39
C VAL A 237 -36.34 13.73 -7.88
N VAL A 238 -37.52 13.81 -7.29
CA VAL A 238 -37.65 13.90 -5.83
C VAL A 238 -38.16 12.56 -5.29
N ILE A 239 -37.42 11.95 -4.38
CA ILE A 239 -37.85 10.74 -3.68
C ILE A 239 -38.48 11.12 -2.36
N LYS A 240 -39.74 10.74 -2.15
CA LYS A 240 -40.42 10.90 -0.88
C LYS A 240 -40.42 9.57 -0.13
N TRP A 241 -39.72 9.53 1.00
CA TRP A 241 -39.57 8.34 1.83
C TRP A 241 -39.47 8.72 3.31
N SER A 242 -40.18 7.96 4.17
CA SER A 242 -40.25 8.18 5.63
C SER A 242 -40.53 9.64 6.04
N GLY A 243 -41.45 10.31 5.33
CA GLY A 243 -41.83 11.70 5.59
C GLY A 243 -40.82 12.77 5.14
N LYS A 244 -39.65 12.38 4.60
CA LYS A 244 -38.62 13.27 4.06
C LYS A 244 -38.60 13.23 2.53
N GLU A 245 -38.16 14.34 1.92
CA GLU A 245 -37.96 14.47 0.49
C GLU A 245 -36.46 14.52 0.19
N TYR A 246 -36.01 13.70 -0.76
CA TYR A 246 -34.62 13.57 -1.19
C TYR A 246 -34.56 13.97 -2.65
N GLU A 247 -33.87 15.07 -2.95
CA GLU A 247 -33.64 15.50 -4.32
C GLU A 247 -32.49 14.69 -4.92
N LEU A 248 -32.77 14.04 -6.05
CA LEU A 248 -31.83 13.22 -6.80
C LEU A 248 -31.59 13.86 -8.15
N GLU A 249 -30.33 13.85 -8.56
CA GLU A 249 -29.90 14.26 -9.89
C GLU A 249 -29.37 13.02 -10.60
N LEU A 250 -30.03 12.65 -11.70
CA LEU A 250 -29.78 11.41 -12.45
C LEU A 250 -29.61 11.74 -13.92
N ARG A 251 -28.84 10.97 -14.66
CA ARG A 251 -28.74 11.15 -16.11
C ARG A 251 -29.91 10.46 -16.82
N GLU A 252 -30.37 11.01 -17.94
CA GLU A 252 -31.51 10.41 -18.67
C GLU A 252 -31.20 9.02 -19.25
N ASP A 253 -29.94 8.70 -19.50
CA ASP A 253 -29.48 7.40 -20.02
C ASP A 253 -29.32 6.32 -18.93
N GLU A 254 -29.32 6.71 -17.66
CA GLU A 254 -29.27 5.80 -16.52
C GLU A 254 -30.53 4.92 -16.43
N THR A 255 -30.38 3.78 -15.78
CA THR A 255 -31.44 2.78 -15.60
C THR A 255 -32.20 2.97 -14.30
N VAL A 256 -33.34 2.29 -14.17
CA VAL A 256 -34.06 2.20 -12.89
C VAL A 256 -33.22 1.48 -11.83
N GLY A 257 -32.29 0.60 -12.22
CA GLY A 257 -31.28 0.04 -11.32
C GLY A 257 -30.38 1.11 -10.72
N ASP A 258 -29.81 1.98 -11.57
CA ASP A 258 -28.94 3.09 -11.13
C ASP A 258 -29.69 4.08 -10.23
N LEU A 259 -30.95 4.37 -10.56
CA LEU A 259 -31.84 5.16 -9.70
C LEU A 259 -31.97 4.53 -8.30
N LYS A 260 -32.13 3.21 -8.22
CA LYS A 260 -32.22 2.52 -6.94
C LYS A 260 -30.90 2.55 -6.17
N ASP A 261 -29.77 2.44 -6.84
CA ASP A 261 -28.46 2.55 -6.20
C ASP A 261 -28.21 3.96 -5.63
N ILE A 262 -28.66 5.00 -6.34
CA ILE A 262 -28.58 6.39 -5.86
C ILE A 262 -29.53 6.62 -4.67
N ILE A 263 -30.74 6.06 -4.71
CA ILE A 263 -31.65 6.07 -3.56
C ILE A 263 -31.02 5.38 -2.37
N HIS A 264 -30.32 4.26 -2.57
CA HIS A 264 -29.62 3.57 -1.49
C HIS A 264 -28.54 4.45 -0.87
N LYS A 265 -27.71 5.12 -1.68
CA LYS A 265 -26.70 6.07 -1.19
C LYS A 265 -27.29 7.23 -0.37
N LYS A 266 -28.49 7.71 -0.72
CA LYS A 266 -29.14 8.86 -0.05
C LYS A 266 -30.01 8.47 1.15
N THR A 267 -30.62 7.30 1.12
CA THR A 267 -31.64 6.87 2.09
C THR A 267 -31.20 5.68 2.94
N GLY A 268 -30.11 4.99 2.60
CA GLY A 268 -29.66 3.75 3.25
C GLY A 268 -30.48 2.50 2.89
N VAL A 269 -31.61 2.63 2.20
CA VAL A 269 -32.49 1.50 1.84
C VAL A 269 -31.90 0.74 0.65
N ARG A 270 -31.61 -0.55 0.76
CA ARG A 270 -31.00 -1.34 -0.34
C ARG A 270 -31.90 -1.45 -1.59
N PRO A 271 -31.35 -1.51 -2.82
CA PRO A 271 -32.10 -1.53 -4.09
C PRO A 271 -33.24 -2.55 -4.16
N GLU A 272 -33.02 -3.76 -3.66
CA GLU A 272 -33.98 -4.87 -3.63
C GLU A 272 -35.16 -4.64 -2.66
N ARG A 273 -35.02 -3.70 -1.72
CA ARG A 273 -36.07 -3.31 -0.76
C ARG A 273 -36.81 -2.04 -1.16
N GLN A 274 -36.38 -1.37 -2.22
CA GLN A 274 -37.01 -0.15 -2.71
C GLN A 274 -38.19 -0.49 -3.63
N LYS A 275 -39.39 -0.21 -3.14
CA LYS A 275 -40.61 -0.17 -3.96
C LYS A 275 -40.86 1.27 -4.39
N LEU A 276 -40.42 1.60 -5.61
CA LEU A 276 -40.72 2.88 -6.25
C LEU A 276 -42.18 2.86 -6.71
N LEU A 277 -43.04 3.63 -6.04
CA LEU A 277 -44.49 3.49 -6.17
C LEU A 277 -45.02 4.04 -7.48
N ASN A 278 -45.35 5.31 -7.59
CA ASN A 278 -45.95 5.94 -8.76
C ASN A 278 -45.06 6.04 -10.02
N LEU A 279 -44.10 5.13 -10.21
CA LEU A 279 -43.24 4.99 -11.38
C LEU A 279 -43.77 3.84 -12.26
N LYS A 280 -44.28 4.14 -13.45
CA LYS A 280 -44.88 3.14 -14.36
C LYS A 280 -44.32 3.25 -15.77
N PHE A 281 -44.02 2.10 -16.36
CA PHE A 281 -43.71 1.95 -17.77
C PHE A 281 -44.76 1.03 -18.41
N LYS A 282 -45.49 1.52 -19.41
CA LYS A 282 -46.59 0.80 -20.09
C LYS A 282 -47.62 0.17 -19.10
N GLY A 283 -47.94 0.89 -18.02
CA GLY A 283 -48.93 0.47 -17.03
C GLY A 283 -48.44 -0.50 -15.95
N LYS A 284 -47.19 -0.99 -16.02
CA LYS A 284 -46.54 -1.85 -15.01
C LYS A 284 -45.35 -1.14 -14.36
N ALA A 285 -44.87 -1.67 -13.24
CA ALA A 285 -43.62 -1.18 -12.65
C ALA A 285 -42.46 -1.46 -13.62
N PRO A 286 -41.56 -0.48 -13.86
CA PRO A 286 -40.40 -0.70 -14.71
C PRO A 286 -39.43 -1.70 -14.07
N ASP A 287 -38.80 -2.52 -14.91
CA ASP A 287 -37.69 -3.38 -14.50
C ASP A 287 -36.41 -2.57 -14.27
N ASN A 288 -35.38 -3.19 -13.69
CA ASN A 288 -34.13 -2.50 -13.35
C ASN A 288 -33.31 -2.10 -14.58
N GLU A 289 -33.53 -2.72 -15.73
CA GLU A 289 -32.79 -2.45 -16.98
C GLU A 289 -33.45 -1.32 -17.81
N CYS A 290 -34.69 -0.96 -17.46
CA CYS A 290 -35.45 0.11 -18.07
C CYS A 290 -34.72 1.46 -17.89
N ARG A 291 -34.43 2.13 -19.00
CA ARG A 291 -33.78 3.45 -19.00
C ARG A 291 -34.74 4.54 -18.58
N LEU A 292 -34.26 5.51 -17.80
CA LEU A 292 -35.04 6.61 -17.26
C LEU A 292 -35.63 7.51 -18.37
N CYS A 293 -34.92 7.70 -19.49
CA CYS A 293 -35.42 8.43 -20.66
C CYS A 293 -36.72 7.83 -21.24
N MET A 294 -36.94 6.51 -21.10
CA MET A 294 -38.16 5.85 -21.58
C MET A 294 -39.38 6.13 -20.70
N LEU A 295 -39.17 6.60 -19.47
CA LEU A 295 -40.22 6.89 -18.49
C LEU A 295 -40.83 8.28 -18.66
N LYS A 296 -40.23 9.16 -19.48
CA LYS A 296 -40.69 10.54 -19.76
C LYS A 296 -41.03 11.33 -18.49
N LEU A 297 -40.15 11.25 -17.48
CA LEU A 297 -40.34 11.93 -16.20
C LEU A 297 -40.15 13.44 -16.38
N LYS A 298 -41.01 14.24 -15.74
CA LYS A 298 -40.85 15.70 -15.71
C LYS A 298 -39.80 16.09 -14.68
N PRO A 299 -39.07 17.21 -14.86
CA PRO A 299 -38.19 17.74 -13.83
C PRO A 299 -38.94 17.97 -12.52
N GLY A 300 -38.39 17.51 -11.40
CA GLY A 300 -39.01 17.55 -10.08
C GLY A 300 -40.10 16.50 -9.84
N PHE A 301 -40.24 15.49 -10.70
CA PHE A 301 -41.23 14.42 -10.51
C PHE A 301 -41.04 13.74 -9.16
N LYS A 302 -42.10 13.67 -8.36
CA LYS A 302 -42.06 13.09 -7.01
C LYS A 302 -42.35 11.60 -7.08
N ILE A 303 -41.34 10.76 -6.84
CA ILE A 303 -41.48 9.32 -6.69
C ILE A 303 -41.66 9.00 -5.20
N MET A 304 -42.78 8.38 -4.85
CA MET A 304 -42.98 7.84 -3.50
C MET A 304 -42.23 6.51 -3.42
N MET A 305 -41.40 6.32 -2.41
CA MET A 305 -40.67 5.08 -2.19
C MET A 305 -41.15 4.45 -0.88
N MET A 306 -41.43 3.14 -0.93
CA MET A 306 -41.59 2.31 0.27
C MET A 306 -40.41 1.35 0.39
N GLY A 307 -39.82 1.31 1.56
CA GLY A 307 -38.67 0.48 1.92
C GLY A 307 -38.27 0.82 3.35
N SER A 308 -37.51 -0.05 4.00
CA SER A 308 -37.07 0.14 5.38
C SER A 308 -35.55 0.09 5.43
N LEU A 309 -34.94 0.84 6.35
CA LEU A 309 -33.51 0.75 6.66
C LEU A 309 -33.20 -0.64 7.23
N GLU A 310 -31.97 -1.12 7.04
CA GLU A 310 -31.53 -2.34 7.75
C GLU A 310 -31.61 -2.16 9.27
N GLU A 311 -31.41 -0.94 9.77
CA GLU A 311 -31.54 -0.58 11.20
C GLU A 311 -32.95 -0.79 11.76
N ASP A 312 -34.00 -0.61 10.95
CA ASP A 312 -35.40 -0.64 11.41
C ASP A 312 -36.04 -2.04 11.34
N ILE A 313 -35.43 -3.00 10.65
CA ILE A 313 -35.91 -4.39 10.57
C ILE A 313 -34.97 -5.37 11.28
N ALA A 314 -33.74 -4.96 11.63
CA ALA A 314 -32.77 -5.77 12.35
C ALA A 314 -32.65 -5.37 13.84
N GLN A 315 -33.72 -5.61 14.60
CA GLN A 315 -33.61 -6.17 15.96
C GLN A 315 -33.12 -7.63 15.95
N VAL A 316 -32.56 -8.11 14.83
CA VAL A 316 -32.02 -9.45 14.65
C VAL A 316 -30.71 -9.32 13.89
N ASN A 317 -29.62 -9.41 14.65
CA ASN A 317 -28.28 -9.88 14.30
C ASN A 317 -27.53 -9.23 13.12
N THR A 318 -26.37 -8.66 13.50
CA THR A 318 -25.14 -8.35 12.75
C THR A 318 -24.90 -6.92 12.23
N THR A 319 -23.65 -6.51 12.44
CA THR A 319 -22.98 -5.20 12.31
C THR A 319 -22.80 -4.68 10.88
N PRO A 320 -22.66 -3.36 10.66
CA PRO A 320 -22.48 -2.76 9.33
C PRO A 320 -21.01 -2.78 8.85
N ASP A 321 -20.82 -3.19 7.60
CA ASP A 321 -19.59 -3.08 6.82
C ASP A 321 -19.55 -1.73 6.08
N ASP A 322 -18.68 -0.81 6.53
CA ASP A 322 -18.06 0.23 5.68
C ASP A 322 -16.90 0.90 6.43
N ILE A 323 -15.75 0.24 6.46
CA ILE A 323 -14.46 0.83 6.91
C ILE A 323 -13.39 0.33 5.93
N PRO A 324 -12.57 1.22 5.32
CA PRO A 324 -11.72 0.91 4.18
C PRO A 324 -10.83 -0.32 4.38
N GLU A 325 -10.74 -1.13 3.32
CA GLU A 325 -9.89 -2.31 3.17
C GLU A 325 -8.46 -2.04 3.65
N VAL A 326 -8.12 -2.76 4.73
CA VAL A 326 -6.82 -3.39 4.96
C VAL A 326 -5.95 -3.38 3.71
N ILE A 327 -5.02 -2.43 3.63
CA ILE A 327 -3.92 -2.49 2.67
C ILE A 327 -2.85 -3.38 3.30
N ASN A 328 -2.48 -4.43 2.58
CA ASN A 328 -1.41 -5.34 2.95
C ASN A 328 -0.05 -4.65 2.72
N ASP A 329 0.38 -3.83 3.67
CA ASP A 329 1.67 -3.11 3.61
C ASP A 329 2.89 -4.05 3.87
N LEU A 330 2.87 -5.34 3.49
CA LEU A 330 3.97 -6.27 3.82
C LEU A 330 5.19 -6.19 2.89
N ASP A 331 5.14 -5.51 1.75
CA ASP A 331 6.27 -5.52 0.80
C ASP A 331 6.58 -4.14 0.23
N ILE A 332 7.36 -3.32 0.94
CA ILE A 332 7.94 -2.09 0.37
C ILE A 332 9.39 -1.91 0.82
N GLU A 333 10.28 -2.47 0.00
CA GLU A 333 11.56 -1.85 -0.36
C GLU A 333 11.24 -0.51 -1.06
N GLU A 334 11.83 0.61 -0.63
CA GLU A 334 12.25 1.75 -1.49
C GLU A 334 12.56 3.02 -0.69
N GLU A 335 13.44 3.80 -1.30
CA GLU A 335 14.17 4.98 -0.87
C GLU A 335 13.32 6.06 -0.17
N GLU A 336 13.85 6.59 0.94
CA GLU A 336 13.33 7.80 1.58
C GLU A 336 13.50 8.99 0.62
N ILE A 337 12.50 9.24 -0.21
CA ILE A 337 12.33 10.55 -0.83
C ILE A 337 12.03 11.50 0.32
N ALA A 338 12.93 12.44 0.60
CA ALA A 338 12.79 13.45 1.64
C ALA A 338 11.65 14.44 1.30
N ILE A 339 10.40 13.98 1.41
CA ILE A 339 9.19 14.79 1.22
C ILE A 339 8.93 15.73 2.40
N GLU A 340 9.47 15.39 3.58
CA GLU A 340 9.28 16.13 4.85
C GLU A 340 9.67 17.61 4.77
N ASN A 341 10.60 17.97 3.88
CA ASN A 341 11.14 19.33 3.74
C ASN A 341 10.63 20.08 2.51
N ARG A 342 9.64 19.56 1.79
CA ARG A 342 9.08 20.25 0.62
C ARG A 342 8.23 21.45 1.05
N GLU A 343 8.54 22.62 0.51
CA GLU A 343 7.85 23.89 0.83
C GLU A 343 6.33 23.80 0.62
N GLU A 344 5.89 23.09 -0.43
CA GLU A 344 4.47 22.85 -0.70
C GLU A 344 3.73 22.17 0.47
N TYR A 345 4.37 21.21 1.15
CA TYR A 345 3.76 20.46 2.24
C TYR A 345 3.90 21.20 3.57
N LEU A 346 5.01 21.92 3.77
CA LEU A 346 5.15 22.84 4.89
C LEU A 346 4.06 23.91 4.87
N ALA A 347 3.73 24.46 3.70
CA ALA A 347 2.62 25.42 3.55
C ALA A 347 1.25 24.79 3.88
N LYS A 348 1.02 23.53 3.51
CA LYS A 348 -0.21 22.80 3.91
C LYS A 348 -0.28 22.58 5.43
N ILE A 349 0.84 22.27 6.06
CA ILE A 349 0.95 22.14 7.52
C ILE A 349 0.65 23.49 8.18
N ASP A 350 1.25 24.58 7.72
CA ASP A 350 1.00 25.93 8.23
C ASP A 350 -0.47 26.34 8.11
N LYS A 351 -1.11 25.98 6.99
CA LYS A 351 -2.55 26.18 6.82
C LYS A 351 -3.37 25.41 7.87
N ARG A 352 -3.04 24.15 8.15
CA ARG A 352 -3.70 23.37 9.21
C ARG A 352 -3.41 23.92 10.60
N ILE A 353 -2.20 24.39 10.86
CA ILE A 353 -1.83 25.07 12.10
C ILE A 353 -2.70 26.31 12.32
N LYS A 354 -3.04 27.04 11.26
CA LYS A 354 -3.89 28.22 11.33
C LYS A 354 -5.39 27.88 11.44
N ASP A 355 -5.88 27.01 10.59
CA ASP A 355 -7.32 26.86 10.34
C ASP A 355 -7.98 25.76 11.18
N TYR A 356 -7.23 24.71 11.57
CA TYR A 356 -7.79 23.60 12.33
C TYR A 356 -7.84 23.93 13.83
N GLU A 357 -9.02 23.95 14.43
CA GLU A 357 -9.18 24.22 15.86
C GLU A 357 -9.14 22.91 16.67
N ILE A 358 -8.21 22.83 17.63
CA ILE A 358 -8.07 21.66 18.50
C ILE A 358 -8.92 21.85 19.75
N LYS A 359 -9.92 20.99 19.93
CA LYS A 359 -10.71 20.92 21.16
C LYS A 359 -9.92 20.21 22.25
N MET A 360 -9.40 20.97 23.20
CA MET A 360 -8.67 20.44 24.36
C MET A 360 -9.60 19.65 25.28
N LEU A 361 -9.20 18.41 25.60
CA LEU A 361 -9.85 17.58 26.62
C LEU A 361 -9.13 17.75 27.97
N ASN A 362 -7.81 17.79 27.95
CA ASN A 362 -6.97 18.00 29.13
C ASN A 362 -5.72 18.82 28.75
N GLN A 363 -5.22 19.65 29.67
CA GLN A 363 -4.03 20.47 29.42
C GLN A 363 -2.76 19.61 29.32
N PRO A 364 -1.77 20.03 28.50
CA PRO A 364 -0.47 19.38 28.47
C PRO A 364 0.24 19.52 29.83
N ARG A 365 1.08 18.55 30.17
CA ARG A 365 1.81 18.47 31.43
C ARG A 365 3.29 18.79 31.20
N ASP A 366 3.86 19.54 32.14
CA ASP A 366 5.25 19.97 32.05
C ASP A 366 6.23 18.79 32.04
N GLY A 367 7.19 18.85 31.13
CA GLY A 367 8.27 17.87 31.01
C GLY A 367 7.86 16.49 30.49
N LYS A 368 6.62 16.31 30.02
CA LYS A 368 6.17 15.06 29.39
C LYS A 368 6.52 15.01 27.92
N ASN A 369 6.74 13.80 27.41
CA ASN A 369 6.90 13.51 26.00
C ASN A 369 5.51 13.44 25.32
N LEU A 370 5.45 13.30 24.01
CA LEU A 370 4.20 13.17 23.27
C LEU A 370 4.06 11.77 22.66
N LEU A 371 2.93 11.12 22.93
CA LEU A 371 2.50 9.87 22.30
C LEU A 371 1.27 10.15 21.46
N VAL A 372 1.36 9.86 20.15
CA VAL A 372 0.23 9.94 19.22
C VAL A 372 -0.21 8.53 18.85
N LEU A 373 -1.50 8.23 18.96
CA LEU A 373 -2.04 6.90 18.70
C LEU A 373 -3.12 6.96 17.64
N ASP A 374 -3.00 6.11 16.62
CA ASP A 374 -4.14 5.74 15.78
C ASP A 374 -5.16 4.88 16.56
N ILE A 375 -6.34 4.64 15.99
CA ILE A 375 -7.42 3.88 16.65
C ILE A 375 -7.59 2.50 16.01
N ASP A 376 -7.90 2.48 14.72
CA ASP A 376 -8.38 1.30 13.99
C ASP A 376 -7.24 0.30 13.79
N TYR A 377 -7.40 -0.95 14.25
CA TYR A 377 -6.34 -1.97 14.34
C TYR A 377 -5.14 -1.63 15.23
N THR A 378 -5.04 -0.39 15.70
CA THR A 378 -4.05 0.05 16.67
C THR A 378 -4.47 -0.30 18.09
N LEU A 379 -5.63 0.21 18.53
CA LEU A 379 -6.16 0.05 19.89
C LEU A 379 -7.29 -0.97 19.99
N PHE A 380 -7.97 -1.27 18.88
CA PHE A 380 -9.06 -2.24 18.84
C PHE A 380 -9.30 -2.77 17.43
N ASP A 381 -10.01 -3.90 17.34
CA ASP A 381 -10.48 -4.46 16.08
C ASP A 381 -11.83 -3.84 15.70
N HIS A 382 -11.82 -3.00 14.68
CA HIS A 382 -13.03 -2.30 14.22
C HIS A 382 -13.93 -3.14 13.30
N ARG A 383 -13.45 -4.30 12.80
CA ARG A 383 -14.19 -5.13 11.84
C ARG A 383 -14.85 -6.35 12.45
N SER A 384 -14.32 -6.87 13.56
CA SER A 384 -14.99 -7.98 14.23
C SER A 384 -16.33 -7.54 14.81
N VAL A 385 -17.30 -8.45 14.77
CA VAL A 385 -18.56 -8.33 15.48
C VAL A 385 -18.34 -8.73 16.94
N ALA A 386 -18.94 -8.00 17.87
CA ALA A 386 -18.89 -8.30 19.30
C ALA A 386 -20.13 -7.75 20.01
N GLU A 387 -20.48 -8.35 21.15
CA GLU A 387 -21.56 -7.85 22.00
C GLU A 387 -21.12 -6.63 22.82
N THR A 388 -19.83 -6.56 23.16
CA THR A 388 -19.25 -5.50 23.99
C THR A 388 -17.97 -4.91 23.39
N GLY A 389 -17.69 -3.64 23.71
CA GLY A 389 -16.43 -3.00 23.33
C GLY A 389 -15.18 -3.69 23.88
N ALA A 390 -15.31 -4.38 25.03
CA ALA A 390 -14.20 -5.08 25.68
C ALA A 390 -13.68 -6.30 24.89
N GLU A 391 -14.53 -6.91 24.07
CA GLU A 391 -14.17 -8.02 23.18
C GLU A 391 -13.35 -7.53 21.98
N LEU A 392 -13.66 -6.33 21.47
CA LEU A 392 -12.95 -5.70 20.35
C LEU A 392 -11.67 -5.00 20.79
N MET A 393 -11.62 -4.56 22.05
CA MET A 393 -10.48 -3.88 22.64
C MET A 393 -9.22 -4.74 22.55
N ARG A 394 -8.13 -4.15 22.07
CA ARG A 394 -6.82 -4.82 22.03
C ARG A 394 -6.37 -5.14 23.46
N PRO A 395 -5.82 -6.35 23.71
CA PRO A 395 -5.34 -6.72 25.02
C PRO A 395 -4.36 -5.70 25.62
N TYR A 396 -4.48 -5.48 26.93
CA TYR A 396 -3.65 -4.55 27.70
C TYR A 396 -3.81 -3.06 27.37
N LEU A 397 -4.90 -2.65 26.71
CA LEU A 397 -5.11 -1.25 26.31
C LEU A 397 -5.00 -0.27 27.49
N HIS A 398 -5.74 -0.51 28.57
CA HIS A 398 -5.76 0.40 29.70
C HIS A 398 -4.45 0.40 30.49
N GLU A 399 -3.83 -0.77 30.63
CA GLU A 399 -2.52 -0.94 31.28
C GLU A 399 -1.44 -0.20 30.50
N PHE A 400 -1.46 -0.31 29.17
CA PHE A 400 -0.59 0.42 28.26
C PHE A 400 -0.79 1.93 28.38
N LEU A 401 -2.02 2.42 28.28
CA LEU A 401 -2.30 3.86 28.37
C LEU A 401 -1.94 4.43 29.75
N THR A 402 -2.22 3.69 30.82
CA THR A 402 -1.84 4.08 32.19
C THR A 402 -0.32 4.20 32.30
N ALA A 403 0.42 3.19 31.85
CA ALA A 403 1.87 3.16 31.93
C ALA A 403 2.53 4.21 31.00
N ALA A 404 1.97 4.46 29.82
CA ALA A 404 2.41 5.50 28.91
C ALA A 404 2.17 6.90 29.50
N TYR A 405 1.03 7.11 30.15
CA TYR A 405 0.67 8.39 30.73
C TYR A 405 1.64 8.85 31.83
N GLU A 406 2.39 7.94 32.46
CA GLU A 406 3.46 8.30 33.40
C GLU A 406 4.49 9.26 32.77
N ASP A 407 4.85 9.06 31.49
CA ASP A 407 5.94 9.75 30.81
C ASP A 407 5.51 10.56 29.57
N TYR A 408 4.28 10.34 29.07
CA TYR A 408 3.78 10.90 27.82
C TYR A 408 2.40 11.54 27.98
N ASP A 409 2.20 12.71 27.39
CA ASP A 409 0.86 13.18 27.03
C ASP A 409 0.37 12.45 25.79
N ILE A 410 -0.92 12.10 25.80
CA ILE A 410 -1.51 11.17 24.83
C ILE A 410 -2.48 11.91 23.93
N VAL A 411 -2.29 11.78 22.62
CA VAL A 411 -3.18 12.30 21.57
C VAL A 411 -3.71 11.13 20.76
N ILE A 412 -5.01 11.16 20.45
CA ILE A 412 -5.62 10.22 19.51
C ILE A 412 -5.72 10.89 18.14
N TRP A 413 -5.24 10.25 17.08
CA TRP A 413 -5.36 10.75 15.72
C TRP A 413 -5.87 9.67 14.77
N SER A 414 -7.13 9.79 14.35
CA SER A 414 -7.77 8.87 13.40
C SER A 414 -7.95 9.49 12.02
N ALA A 415 -7.95 8.66 10.98
CA ALA A 415 -8.32 9.05 9.61
C ALA A 415 -9.85 9.07 9.37
N THR A 416 -10.65 8.99 10.43
CA THR A 416 -12.11 9.06 10.42
C THR A 416 -12.59 10.43 10.92
N GLY A 417 -13.90 10.71 10.88
CA GLY A 417 -14.47 11.93 11.47
C GLY A 417 -14.53 11.91 13.01
N MET A 418 -14.57 13.10 13.64
CA MET A 418 -14.56 13.27 15.11
C MET A 418 -15.64 12.46 15.85
N LYS A 419 -16.87 12.37 15.29
CA LYS A 419 -17.97 11.62 15.92
C LYS A 419 -17.61 10.14 16.14
N TRP A 420 -16.96 9.52 15.14
CA TRP A 420 -16.49 8.14 15.24
C TRP A 420 -15.47 7.98 16.37
N ILE A 421 -14.51 8.91 16.46
CA ILE A 421 -13.47 8.91 17.48
C ILE A 421 -14.11 8.94 18.88
N ASP A 422 -15.01 9.89 19.11
CA ASP A 422 -15.66 10.07 20.41
C ASP A 422 -16.49 8.83 20.80
N GLU A 423 -17.22 8.24 19.85
CA GLU A 423 -17.99 7.01 20.07
C GLU A 423 -17.09 5.81 20.41
N LYS A 424 -15.98 5.62 19.69
CA LYS A 424 -15.04 4.51 19.96
C LYS A 424 -14.26 4.71 21.24
N MET A 425 -13.81 5.93 21.56
CA MET A 425 -13.14 6.20 22.83
C MET A 425 -14.08 5.96 24.03
N LYS A 426 -15.37 6.22 23.86
CA LYS A 426 -16.39 5.91 24.87
C LYS A 426 -16.62 4.40 24.98
N LEU A 427 -16.79 3.71 23.85
CA LEU A 427 -17.00 2.26 23.78
C LEU A 427 -15.85 1.47 24.43
N LEU A 428 -14.61 1.91 24.19
CA LEU A 428 -13.40 1.29 24.72
C LEU A 428 -13.08 1.72 26.16
N GLY A 429 -13.91 2.55 26.81
CA GLY A 429 -13.66 3.02 28.17
C GLY A 429 -12.45 3.96 28.32
N VAL A 430 -12.01 4.59 27.21
CA VAL A 430 -10.85 5.49 27.17
C VAL A 430 -11.22 6.91 27.61
N THR A 431 -12.42 7.39 27.26
CA THR A 431 -12.83 8.79 27.49
C THR A 431 -12.75 9.24 28.95
N ASN A 432 -13.19 8.39 29.89
CA ASN A 432 -13.35 8.75 31.31
C ASN A 432 -12.56 7.81 32.25
N ASN A 433 -11.37 7.36 31.84
CA ASN A 433 -10.56 6.48 32.66
C ASN A 433 -9.91 7.25 33.84
N PRO A 434 -9.91 6.75 35.09
CA PRO A 434 -9.31 7.45 36.22
C PRO A 434 -7.77 7.43 36.22
N ASN A 435 -7.14 6.50 35.50
CA ASN A 435 -5.70 6.25 35.58
C ASN A 435 -4.87 7.06 34.57
N TYR A 436 -5.50 7.63 33.54
CA TYR A 436 -4.82 8.42 32.53
C TYR A 436 -5.79 9.40 31.87
N LYS A 437 -5.23 10.36 31.12
CA LYS A 437 -6.02 11.38 30.42
C LYS A 437 -5.54 11.54 28.98
N ILE A 438 -6.50 11.66 28.06
CA ILE A 438 -6.23 12.04 26.67
C ILE A 438 -6.21 13.57 26.57
N MET A 439 -5.18 14.12 25.93
CA MET A 439 -4.97 15.56 25.80
C MET A 439 -5.98 16.18 24.82
N PHE A 440 -6.11 15.62 23.63
CA PHE A 440 -7.12 15.95 22.62
C PHE A 440 -7.20 14.87 21.53
N HIS A 441 -8.21 14.99 20.67
CA HIS A 441 -8.40 14.16 19.47
C HIS A 441 -8.11 14.96 18.20
N LEU A 442 -7.60 14.28 17.18
CA LEU A 442 -7.46 14.77 15.81
C LEU A 442 -8.16 13.80 14.86
N ASP A 443 -8.87 14.35 13.88
CA ASP A 443 -9.64 13.60 12.89
C ASP A 443 -9.05 13.78 11.48
N SER A 444 -9.75 13.26 10.46
CA SER A 444 -9.31 13.35 9.07
C SER A 444 -9.13 14.78 8.56
N LEU A 445 -9.81 15.77 9.14
CA LEU A 445 -9.69 17.17 8.74
C LEU A 445 -8.34 17.80 9.16
N ALA A 446 -7.66 17.21 10.15
CA ALA A 446 -6.29 17.61 10.53
C ALA A 446 -5.22 17.06 9.57
N MET A 447 -5.57 16.08 8.72
CA MET A 447 -4.66 15.46 7.75
C MET A 447 -4.39 16.37 6.56
N ILE A 448 -3.33 16.05 5.81
CA ILE A 448 -2.99 16.71 4.54
C ILE A 448 -2.78 15.68 3.44
N SER A 449 -3.10 16.08 2.22
CA SER A 449 -2.75 15.32 1.02
C SER A 449 -1.31 15.61 0.60
N VAL A 450 -0.51 14.58 0.39
CA VAL A 450 0.85 14.65 -0.18
C VAL A 450 0.92 13.80 -1.44
N HIS A 451 1.73 14.23 -2.41
CA HIS A 451 1.96 13.47 -3.62
C HIS A 451 3.22 12.62 -3.44
N THR A 452 3.07 11.31 -3.62
CA THR A 452 4.17 10.35 -3.60
C THR A 452 4.32 9.71 -4.98
N PRO A 453 5.54 9.48 -5.48
CA PRO A 453 5.72 8.79 -6.76
C PRO A 453 5.13 7.37 -6.78
N LYS A 454 5.04 6.72 -5.61
CA LYS A 454 4.59 5.33 -5.46
C LYS A 454 3.07 5.20 -5.33
N TYR A 455 2.43 6.06 -4.56
CA TYR A 455 1.01 5.94 -4.22
C TYR A 455 0.14 7.05 -4.82
N GLY A 456 0.73 7.94 -5.61
CA GLY A 456 0.06 9.17 -6.03
C GLY A 456 -0.27 10.05 -4.84
N VAL A 457 -1.45 10.68 -4.87
CA VAL A 457 -1.92 11.56 -3.79
C VAL A 457 -2.48 10.72 -2.65
N ILE A 458 -1.87 10.84 -1.47
CA ILE A 458 -2.30 10.14 -0.24
C ILE A 458 -2.54 11.14 0.88
N GLU A 459 -3.46 10.83 1.79
CA GLU A 459 -3.67 11.56 3.03
C GLU A 459 -2.71 11.05 4.12
N VAL A 460 -2.09 11.98 4.85
CA VAL A 460 -1.10 11.68 5.90
C VAL A 460 -1.39 12.47 7.17
N LYS A 461 -0.81 12.02 8.28
CA LYS A 461 -0.93 12.60 9.64
C LYS A 461 0.36 13.37 9.99
N PRO A 462 0.51 14.64 9.53
CA PRO A 462 1.72 15.41 9.75
C PRO A 462 1.86 15.86 11.21
N LEU A 463 2.79 15.27 11.96
CA LEU A 463 3.06 15.67 13.35
C LEU A 463 3.45 17.15 13.49
N GLY A 464 3.92 17.78 12.40
CA GLY A 464 4.13 19.21 12.30
C GLY A 464 2.91 20.07 12.66
N VAL A 465 1.68 19.58 12.46
CA VAL A 465 0.46 20.29 12.89
C VAL A 465 0.40 20.43 14.41
N ILE A 466 0.80 19.38 15.14
CA ILE A 466 0.86 19.39 16.60
C ILE A 466 2.03 20.27 17.07
N TRP A 467 3.24 20.07 16.52
CA TRP A 467 4.44 20.83 16.89
C TRP A 467 4.30 22.33 16.59
N GLY A 468 3.54 22.67 15.55
CA GLY A 468 3.18 24.04 15.20
C GLY A 468 2.39 24.74 16.29
N LYS A 469 1.41 24.04 16.88
CA LYS A 469 0.50 24.57 17.91
C LYS A 469 1.03 24.41 19.34
N PHE A 470 1.85 23.39 19.61
CA PHE A 470 2.36 23.06 20.95
C PHE A 470 3.89 22.97 20.94
N LYS A 471 4.56 24.08 21.28
CA LYS A 471 6.02 24.24 21.16
C LYS A 471 6.85 23.37 22.11
N GLN A 472 6.25 22.81 23.15
CA GLN A 472 6.91 21.85 24.04
C GLN A 472 7.14 20.47 23.40
N TYR A 473 6.47 20.19 22.27
CA TYR A 473 6.63 18.96 21.51
C TYR A 473 7.36 19.21 20.19
N SER A 474 8.21 18.27 19.81
CA SER A 474 8.97 18.27 18.57
C SER A 474 9.32 16.84 18.16
N ASN A 475 10.05 16.69 17.05
CA ASN A 475 10.61 15.41 16.65
C ASN A 475 11.57 14.78 17.70
N LYS A 476 12.05 15.55 18.68
CA LYS A 476 12.97 15.08 19.73
C LYS A 476 12.30 14.46 20.94
N ASN A 477 10.98 14.49 21.04
CA ASN A 477 10.24 13.96 22.18
C ASN A 477 8.83 13.47 21.81
N THR A 478 8.60 13.16 20.52
CA THR A 478 7.32 12.67 20.01
C THR A 478 7.49 11.29 19.39
N ILE A 479 6.56 10.39 19.67
CA ILE A 479 6.43 9.12 18.97
C ILE A 479 4.96 8.87 18.60
N MET A 480 4.73 8.29 17.43
CA MET A 480 3.42 7.97 16.88
C MET A 480 3.29 6.48 16.59
N PHE A 481 2.22 5.84 17.04
CA PHE A 481 1.91 4.44 16.72
C PHE A 481 0.72 4.38 15.77
N ASP A 482 0.89 3.65 14.68
CA ASP A 482 -0.10 3.49 13.62
C ASP A 482 0.19 2.18 12.87
N ASP A 483 -0.81 1.40 12.50
CA ASP A 483 -0.58 0.15 11.76
C ASP A 483 -0.22 0.39 10.29
N ILE A 484 -0.52 1.58 9.78
CA ILE A 484 -0.30 2.01 8.40
C ILE A 484 0.92 2.94 8.31
N ARG A 485 1.98 2.51 7.60
CA ARG A 485 3.23 3.27 7.52
C ARG A 485 3.08 4.62 6.82
N ARG A 486 2.22 4.68 5.79
CA ARG A 486 2.06 5.89 4.97
C ARG A 486 1.53 7.07 5.78
N ASN A 487 0.80 6.83 6.87
CA ASN A 487 0.23 7.89 7.71
C ASN A 487 1.30 8.82 8.29
N PHE A 488 2.52 8.32 8.52
CA PHE A 488 3.62 9.10 9.10
C PHE A 488 4.80 9.30 8.13
N ILE A 489 4.56 9.21 6.82
CA ILE A 489 5.60 9.38 5.78
C ILE A 489 6.25 10.78 5.77
N MET A 490 5.54 11.80 6.29
CA MET A 490 6.07 13.16 6.49
C MET A 490 6.89 13.33 7.78
N ASN A 491 6.95 12.30 8.62
CA ASN A 491 7.71 12.26 9.87
C ASN A 491 8.16 10.82 10.17
N PRO A 492 8.93 10.20 9.25
CA PRO A 492 9.21 8.75 9.28
C PRO A 492 10.01 8.33 10.51
N LYS A 493 10.84 9.23 11.05
CA LYS A 493 11.65 9.00 12.25
C LYS A 493 10.86 9.02 13.56
N ASN A 494 9.61 9.47 13.52
CA ASN A 494 8.74 9.59 14.68
C ASN A 494 7.57 8.61 14.66
N GLY A 495 7.35 7.88 13.57
CA GLY A 495 6.32 6.86 13.46
C GLY A 495 6.86 5.45 13.67
N LEU A 496 6.20 4.66 14.50
CA LEU A 496 6.44 3.23 14.66
C LEU A 496 5.23 2.49 14.08
N ARG A 497 5.48 1.70 13.04
CA ARG A 497 4.45 0.80 12.51
C ARG A 497 4.23 -0.34 13.49
N ILE A 498 3.00 -0.50 13.96
CA ILE A 498 2.64 -1.59 14.87
C ILE A 498 1.93 -2.72 14.12
N ARG A 499 1.95 -3.93 14.69
CA ARG A 499 1.18 -5.03 14.12
C ARG A 499 -0.33 -4.73 14.20
N PRO A 500 -1.10 -4.84 13.12
CA PRO A 500 -2.55 -4.63 13.17
C PRO A 500 -3.23 -5.71 14.02
N PHE A 501 -4.13 -5.30 14.91
CA PHE A 501 -4.94 -6.20 15.72
C PHE A 501 -6.26 -6.53 15.02
N ARG A 502 -6.33 -7.70 14.36
CA ARG A 502 -7.49 -8.16 13.59
C ARG A 502 -8.07 -9.44 14.18
N GLN A 503 -9.34 -9.72 13.85
CA GLN A 503 -10.06 -10.92 14.27
C GLN A 503 -9.92 -11.14 15.78
N ALA A 504 -10.40 -10.16 16.57
CA ALA A 504 -10.23 -10.16 18.03
C ALA A 504 -10.64 -11.48 18.68
N HIS A 505 -11.76 -12.07 18.24
CA HIS A 505 -12.25 -13.37 18.72
C HIS A 505 -11.22 -14.52 18.60
N LEU A 506 -10.30 -14.49 17.63
CA LEU A 506 -9.25 -15.50 17.45
C LEU A 506 -7.92 -15.11 18.12
N ASN A 507 -7.60 -13.81 18.11
CA ASN A 507 -6.24 -13.33 18.38
C ASN A 507 -6.07 -12.66 19.74
N ARG A 508 -7.16 -12.30 20.43
CA ARG A 508 -7.11 -11.56 21.71
C ARG A 508 -6.32 -12.26 22.81
N SER A 509 -6.31 -13.58 22.87
CA SER A 509 -5.50 -14.31 23.87
C SER A 509 -4.01 -14.35 23.54
N LYS A 510 -3.63 -14.08 22.28
CA LYS A 510 -2.27 -14.18 21.77
C LYS A 510 -1.59 -12.83 21.61
N ASP A 511 -2.35 -11.76 21.35
CA ASP A 511 -1.80 -10.43 21.16
C ASP A 511 -1.25 -9.87 22.48
N LYS A 512 0.05 -9.53 22.47
CA LYS A 512 0.78 -8.90 23.58
C LYS A 512 1.49 -7.62 23.11
N GLU A 513 1.07 -7.05 21.98
CA GLU A 513 1.79 -5.97 21.33
C GLU A 513 1.85 -4.74 22.25
N LEU A 514 0.71 -4.31 22.80
CA LEU A 514 0.65 -3.15 23.70
C LEU A 514 1.46 -3.36 24.99
N LEU A 515 1.58 -4.60 25.46
CA LEU A 515 2.44 -4.95 26.60
C LEU A 515 3.93 -4.73 26.26
N HIS A 516 4.36 -5.10 25.05
CA HIS A 516 5.73 -4.85 24.60
C HIS A 516 5.99 -3.36 24.33
N LEU A 517 5.04 -2.68 23.68
CA LEU A 517 5.12 -1.25 23.41
C LEU A 517 5.16 -0.43 24.70
N THR A 518 4.52 -0.89 25.78
CA THR A 518 4.65 -0.29 27.12
C THR A 518 6.10 -0.26 27.57
N LYS A 519 6.82 -1.38 27.45
CA LYS A 519 8.23 -1.48 27.85
C LYS A 519 9.09 -0.57 26.98
N TYR A 520 8.81 -0.54 25.68
CA TYR A 520 9.52 0.30 24.72
C TYR A 520 9.34 1.80 25.02
N LEU A 521 8.12 2.26 25.31
CA LEU A 521 7.88 3.65 25.69
C LEU A 521 8.59 4.02 27.00
N LYS A 522 8.53 3.16 28.02
CA LYS A 522 9.27 3.38 29.28
C LYS A 522 10.78 3.46 29.05
N TYR A 523 11.30 2.66 28.13
CA TYR A 523 12.71 2.70 27.72
C TYR A 523 13.07 4.03 27.04
N LEU A 524 12.29 4.47 26.05
CA LEU A 524 12.52 5.74 25.35
C LEU A 524 12.48 6.93 26.30
N ALA A 525 11.49 6.97 27.20
CA ALA A 525 11.35 8.04 28.19
C ALA A 525 12.51 8.10 29.19
N LYS A 526 13.05 6.94 29.61
CA LYS A 526 14.17 6.89 30.56
C LYS A 526 15.51 7.19 29.92
N ASN A 527 15.76 6.67 28.72
CA ASN A 527 17.11 6.63 28.15
C ASN A 527 17.26 7.59 26.97
N TYR A 528 16.32 7.58 26.03
CA TYR A 528 16.47 8.32 24.78
C TYR A 528 16.11 9.80 24.92
N TRP A 529 14.92 10.10 25.45
CA TRP A 529 14.42 11.48 25.56
C TRP A 529 15.13 12.30 26.65
N LYS A 530 15.59 11.65 27.72
CA LYS A 530 16.28 12.33 28.85
C LYS A 530 17.77 12.53 28.65
N HIS A 531 18.46 11.60 27.98
CA HIS A 531 19.93 11.58 27.93
C HIS A 531 20.51 11.59 26.52
N GLY A 532 19.68 11.50 25.48
CA GLY A 532 20.12 11.29 24.09
C GLY A 532 20.63 9.86 23.87
N PHE A 533 20.84 9.48 22.61
CA PHE A 533 21.43 8.19 22.28
C PHE A 533 22.86 8.11 22.87
N PRO A 534 23.24 7.04 23.58
CA PRO A 534 24.56 6.96 24.19
C PRO A 534 25.65 7.13 23.15
N LYS A 535 26.61 8.04 23.41
CA LYS A 535 27.70 8.36 22.46
C LYS A 535 28.56 7.14 22.10
N VAL A 536 28.58 6.11 22.96
CA VAL A 536 29.32 4.87 22.72
C VAL A 536 28.65 3.98 21.67
N CYS A 537 27.37 4.19 21.39
CA CYS A 537 26.64 3.33 20.48
C CYS A 537 27.12 3.51 19.04
N PRO A 538 27.63 2.43 18.41
CA PRO A 538 28.06 2.51 17.03
C PRO A 538 26.84 2.73 16.12
N HIS A 539 27.08 3.35 14.96
CA HIS A 539 26.08 3.38 13.92
C HIS A 539 25.83 1.94 13.41
N ILE A 540 24.58 1.49 13.51
CA ILE A 540 24.14 0.18 13.05
C ILE A 540 23.52 0.38 11.67
N ILE A 541 24.09 -0.28 10.66
CA ILE A 541 23.56 -0.32 9.31
C ILE A 541 22.35 -1.26 9.32
N PRO A 542 21.13 -0.73 9.14
CA PRO A 542 19.91 -1.52 9.18
C PRO A 542 19.81 -2.48 7.99
N LYS A 543 18.92 -3.48 8.13
CA LYS A 543 18.72 -4.54 7.11
C LYS A 543 18.48 -4.01 5.68
N ASN A 544 17.68 -2.97 5.55
CA ASN A 544 17.39 -2.35 4.26
C ASN A 544 18.63 -1.71 3.61
N GLU A 545 19.52 -1.09 4.38
CA GLU A 545 20.71 -0.41 3.84
C GLU A 545 21.77 -1.37 3.28
N TRP A 546 21.87 -2.59 3.82
CA TRP A 546 22.76 -3.62 3.23
C TRP A 546 22.07 -4.54 2.22
N GLY A 547 20.78 -4.32 1.95
CA GLY A 547 19.99 -5.05 0.95
C GLY A 547 19.53 -6.43 1.41
N ALA A 548 19.25 -6.58 2.71
CA ALA A 548 18.71 -7.82 3.26
C ALA A 548 17.28 -8.07 2.79
N ARG A 549 16.93 -9.34 2.60
CA ARG A 549 15.51 -9.74 2.48
C ARG A 549 14.80 -9.69 3.84
N GLY A 550 13.47 -9.55 3.80
CA GLY A 550 12.61 -9.62 4.98
C GLY A 550 12.72 -10.97 5.71
N ALA A 551 12.55 -10.96 7.03
CA ALA A 551 12.48 -12.21 7.81
C ALA A 551 11.14 -12.91 7.56
N LYS A 552 11.14 -14.24 7.40
CA LYS A 552 9.91 -15.05 7.25
C LYS A 552 9.07 -15.06 8.54
N GLN A 553 9.74 -15.10 9.70
CA GLN A 553 9.16 -15.11 11.04
C GLN A 553 10.24 -14.75 12.08
N PHE A 554 9.85 -14.21 13.22
CA PHE A 554 10.76 -14.02 14.36
C PHE A 554 10.01 -14.08 15.69
N ASP A 555 10.72 -14.54 16.72
CA ASP A 555 10.28 -14.46 18.11
C ASP A 555 10.95 -13.27 18.81
N TYR A 556 10.29 -12.72 19.83
CA TYR A 556 10.83 -11.63 20.62
C TYR A 556 11.64 -12.13 21.82
N SER A 557 12.75 -11.47 22.11
CA SER A 557 13.58 -11.75 23.29
C SER A 557 13.18 -10.85 24.47
N LEU A 558 13.24 -11.40 25.68
CA LEU A 558 13.00 -10.62 26.90
C LEU A 558 14.33 -9.99 27.34
N THR A 559 14.37 -8.66 27.37
CA THR A 559 15.51 -7.89 27.84
C THR A 559 15.34 -7.51 29.33
N PRO A 560 16.45 -7.31 30.08
CA PRO A 560 17.84 -7.47 29.65
C PRO A 560 18.26 -8.94 29.46
N LEU A 561 19.06 -9.21 28.43
CA LEU A 561 19.62 -10.55 28.18
C LEU A 561 20.81 -10.84 29.10
N ASP A 562 20.90 -12.06 29.62
CA ASP A 562 21.94 -12.45 30.57
C ASP A 562 23.26 -12.83 29.90
N PHE A 563 23.25 -13.07 28.58
CA PHE A 563 24.38 -13.64 27.86
C PHE A 563 24.73 -12.85 26.61
N VAL A 564 26.02 -12.76 26.29
CA VAL A 564 26.54 -12.32 24.99
C VAL A 564 27.39 -13.44 24.42
N ILE A 565 27.09 -13.86 23.19
CA ILE A 565 27.80 -14.98 22.55
C ILE A 565 28.47 -14.48 21.27
N ILE A 566 29.79 -14.57 21.24
CA ILE A 566 30.62 -14.17 20.10
C ILE A 566 30.80 -15.33 19.13
N HIS A 567 30.65 -15.02 17.85
CA HIS A 567 30.77 -15.92 16.71
C HIS A 567 31.72 -15.37 15.65
N HIS A 568 32.04 -16.20 14.66
CA HIS A 568 32.60 -15.79 13.38
C HIS A 568 31.84 -16.47 12.22
N THR A 569 31.93 -15.94 11.01
CA THR A 569 31.09 -16.34 9.87
C THR A 569 31.70 -17.40 8.94
N LEU A 570 32.96 -17.83 9.16
CA LEU A 570 33.71 -18.74 8.25
C LEU A 570 33.86 -18.21 6.80
N THR A 571 33.61 -16.92 6.56
CA THR A 571 33.73 -16.26 5.26
C THR A 571 35.11 -15.59 5.08
N PRO A 572 35.44 -15.11 3.87
CA PRO A 572 36.48 -14.09 3.71
C PRO A 572 36.18 -12.82 4.55
N GLU A 573 37.21 -12.05 4.84
CA GLU A 573 37.06 -10.70 5.40
C GLU A 573 36.50 -9.74 4.33
N CYS A 574 35.84 -8.67 4.76
CA CYS A 574 35.38 -7.58 3.91
C CYS A 574 35.95 -6.25 4.41
N HIS A 575 36.15 -5.26 3.53
CA HIS A 575 36.81 -3.99 3.89
C HIS A 575 36.10 -2.75 3.37
N SER A 576 34.90 -2.91 2.81
CA SER A 576 34.03 -1.81 2.38
C SER A 576 32.56 -2.20 2.58
N MET A 577 31.69 -1.20 2.72
CA MET A 577 30.26 -1.44 2.92
C MET A 577 29.68 -2.35 1.83
N LEU A 578 29.98 -2.07 0.56
CA LEU A 578 29.51 -2.86 -0.57
C LEU A 578 29.89 -4.35 -0.44
N LYS A 579 31.16 -4.66 -0.17
CA LYS A 579 31.65 -6.04 -0.04
C LYS A 579 31.10 -6.74 1.20
N CYS A 580 30.97 -6.02 2.32
CA CYS A 580 30.38 -6.59 3.53
C CYS A 580 28.90 -6.91 3.31
N SER A 581 28.14 -6.01 2.67
CA SER A 581 26.73 -6.21 2.30
C SER A 581 26.53 -7.40 1.35
N GLU A 582 27.42 -7.60 0.37
CA GLU A 582 27.40 -8.78 -0.52
C GLU A 582 27.57 -10.09 0.26
N LEU A 583 28.53 -10.16 1.19
CA LEU A 583 28.72 -11.34 2.05
C LEU A 583 27.52 -11.56 2.97
N LEU A 584 26.96 -10.50 3.56
CA LEU A 584 25.76 -10.56 4.39
C LEU A 584 24.56 -11.13 3.63
N LYS A 585 24.31 -10.64 2.41
CA LYS A 585 23.27 -11.17 1.52
C LYS A 585 23.49 -12.64 1.20
N SER A 586 24.71 -13.03 0.86
CA SER A 586 25.05 -14.44 0.60
C SER A 586 24.82 -15.32 1.82
N MET A 587 25.22 -14.87 3.02
CA MET A 587 24.96 -15.61 4.27
C MET A 587 23.47 -15.68 4.61
N GLN A 588 22.71 -14.61 4.40
CA GLN A 588 21.27 -14.61 4.65
C GLN A 588 20.57 -15.59 3.71
N ASN A 589 20.89 -15.58 2.42
CA ASN A 589 20.36 -16.53 1.45
C ASN A 589 20.70 -17.96 1.86
N TYR A 590 21.96 -18.24 2.23
CA TYR A 590 22.37 -19.56 2.71
C TYR A 590 21.55 -20.04 3.90
N HIS A 591 21.36 -19.19 4.91
CA HIS A 591 20.54 -19.57 6.08
C HIS A 591 19.06 -19.79 5.73
N MET A 592 18.49 -18.99 4.83
CA MET A 592 17.05 -19.00 4.55
C MET A 592 16.62 -19.99 3.46
N ASP A 593 17.49 -20.23 2.49
CA ASP A 593 17.21 -21.03 1.30
C ASP A 593 17.77 -22.45 1.48
N ASP A 594 19.01 -22.59 1.97
CA ASP A 594 19.64 -23.91 2.13
C ASP A 594 19.36 -24.57 3.49
N HIS A 595 19.06 -23.78 4.54
CA HIS A 595 18.81 -24.28 5.91
C HIS A 595 17.39 -23.99 6.42
N GLU A 596 16.51 -23.48 5.57
CA GLU A 596 15.09 -23.19 5.87
C GLU A 596 14.88 -22.32 7.12
N LEU A 597 15.88 -21.52 7.52
CA LEU A 597 15.75 -20.63 8.67
C LEU A 597 14.93 -19.40 8.28
N TYR A 598 14.29 -18.80 9.29
CA TYR A 598 13.43 -17.64 9.06
C TYR A 598 14.18 -16.34 8.76
N ASP A 599 15.46 -16.27 9.11
CA ASP A 599 16.34 -15.13 8.87
C ASP A 599 17.82 -15.50 9.10
N ILE A 600 18.75 -14.60 8.79
CA ILE A 600 20.15 -14.66 9.20
C ILE A 600 20.24 -14.93 10.72
N ILE A 601 21.16 -15.80 11.15
CA ILE A 601 21.08 -16.41 12.49
C ILE A 601 21.57 -15.52 13.64
N TYR A 602 22.35 -14.48 13.34
CA TYR A 602 22.96 -13.60 14.35
C TYR A 602 22.11 -12.35 14.57
N ASN A 603 22.17 -11.77 15.77
CA ASN A 603 21.54 -10.48 16.03
C ASN A 603 22.29 -9.36 15.31
N PHE A 604 23.61 -9.35 15.43
CA PHE A 604 24.48 -8.35 14.79
C PHE A 604 25.71 -9.00 14.17
N LEU A 605 26.20 -8.39 13.09
CA LEU A 605 27.41 -8.80 12.41
C LEU A 605 28.39 -7.62 12.29
N ILE A 606 29.68 -7.88 12.48
CA ILE A 606 30.73 -6.85 12.49
C ILE A 606 31.59 -7.01 11.24
N GLY A 607 31.46 -6.05 10.32
CA GLY A 607 32.21 -6.01 9.07
C GLY A 607 33.66 -5.59 9.28
N GLY A 608 34.56 -6.10 8.44
CA GLY A 608 35.98 -5.71 8.48
C GLY A 608 36.24 -4.27 8.03
N ASP A 609 35.23 -3.56 7.53
CA ASP A 609 35.21 -2.12 7.31
C ASP A 609 35.10 -1.31 8.62
N GLY A 610 34.64 -1.96 9.71
CA GLY A 610 34.40 -1.34 11.01
C GLY A 610 32.94 -0.97 11.27
N SER A 611 31.99 -1.47 10.47
CA SER A 611 30.56 -1.20 10.66
C SER A 611 29.84 -2.33 11.40
N VAL A 612 28.76 -1.99 12.13
CA VAL A 612 27.82 -2.99 12.67
C VAL A 612 26.67 -3.13 11.69
N TYR A 613 26.38 -4.35 11.27
CA TYR A 613 25.24 -4.67 10.42
C TYR A 613 24.16 -5.35 11.24
N GLU A 614 22.93 -4.86 11.09
CA GLU A 614 21.76 -5.48 11.68
C GLU A 614 21.52 -6.83 11.01
N GLY A 615 21.61 -7.92 11.78
CA GLY A 615 21.13 -9.23 11.38
C GLY A 615 19.65 -9.36 11.71
N ARG A 616 19.33 -10.06 12.80
CA ARG A 616 17.99 -10.01 13.38
C ARG A 616 17.73 -8.71 14.15
N GLY A 617 18.77 -8.08 14.68
CA GLY A 617 18.66 -6.83 15.45
C GLY A 617 18.29 -7.04 16.93
N TRP A 618 17.88 -5.95 17.56
CA TRP A 618 17.44 -5.90 18.95
C TRP A 618 16.09 -6.58 19.15
N HIS A 619 15.82 -6.99 20.40
CA HIS A 619 14.54 -7.57 20.85
C HIS A 619 14.07 -8.82 20.10
N LYS A 620 14.90 -9.43 19.26
CA LYS A 620 14.57 -10.62 18.48
C LYS A 620 15.46 -11.79 18.86
N VAL A 621 14.87 -12.98 18.91
CA VAL A 621 15.56 -14.21 19.24
C VAL A 621 16.49 -14.62 18.09
N GLY A 622 17.76 -14.86 18.42
CA GLY A 622 18.76 -15.39 17.50
C GLY A 622 18.50 -16.85 17.08
N SER A 623 19.25 -17.35 16.11
CA SER A 623 19.36 -18.80 15.82
C SER A 623 20.82 -19.26 15.83
N HIS A 624 21.66 -18.60 16.62
CA HIS A 624 23.12 -18.76 16.59
C HIS A 624 23.65 -19.82 17.57
N THR A 625 22.95 -20.14 18.67
CA THR A 625 23.41 -21.09 19.68
C THR A 625 22.23 -21.80 20.35
N LYS A 626 22.05 -23.09 20.00
CA LYS A 626 20.98 -23.94 20.53
C LYS A 626 20.98 -23.93 22.06
N GLY A 627 19.81 -23.69 22.67
CA GLY A 627 19.63 -23.60 24.12
C GLY A 627 19.95 -22.22 24.75
N TYR A 628 20.52 -21.28 23.98
CA TYR A 628 20.86 -19.94 24.47
C TYR A 628 20.17 -18.81 23.69
N ASN A 629 19.71 -19.07 22.47
CA ASN A 629 19.07 -18.09 21.56
C ASN A 629 18.11 -17.07 22.22
N SER A 630 17.22 -17.48 23.12
CA SER A 630 16.20 -16.60 23.72
C SER A 630 16.71 -15.75 24.89
N LYS A 631 17.91 -16.05 25.41
CA LYS A 631 18.51 -15.41 26.58
C LYS A 631 19.86 -14.75 26.28
N SER A 632 20.28 -14.73 25.02
CA SER A 632 21.60 -14.26 24.61
C SER A 632 21.57 -13.34 23.40
N LEU A 633 22.48 -12.37 23.38
CA LEU A 633 22.78 -11.56 22.21
C LEU A 633 23.87 -12.22 21.37
N GLY A 634 23.55 -12.62 20.14
CA GLY A 634 24.52 -13.23 19.21
C GLY A 634 25.21 -12.22 18.31
N ILE A 635 26.53 -12.08 18.46
CA ILE A 635 27.35 -11.15 17.66
C ILE A 635 28.38 -11.93 16.85
N ALA A 636 28.37 -11.81 15.52
CA ALA A 636 29.32 -12.48 14.65
C ALA A 636 30.34 -11.53 14.02
N PHE A 637 31.61 -11.91 14.02
CA PHE A 637 32.66 -11.21 13.27
C PHE A 637 32.76 -11.78 11.86
N ILE A 638 32.67 -10.93 10.83
CA ILE A 638 32.79 -11.38 9.44
C ILE A 638 34.25 -11.74 9.14
N GLY A 639 34.52 -13.03 8.96
CA GLY A 639 35.87 -13.60 8.75
C GLY A 639 36.07 -14.99 9.39
N LYS A 640 37.26 -15.58 9.19
CA LYS A 640 37.65 -16.92 9.72
C LYS A 640 38.28 -16.86 11.13
N PHE A 641 39.26 -15.98 11.32
CA PHE A 641 39.96 -15.72 12.58
C PHE A 641 40.56 -16.94 13.33
N THR A 642 40.86 -18.03 12.62
CA THR A 642 41.58 -19.18 13.19
C THR A 642 43.04 -18.84 13.44
N ASP A 643 43.72 -18.27 12.44
CA ASP A 643 45.17 -18.01 12.46
C ASP A 643 45.52 -16.52 12.45
N LYS A 644 44.49 -15.66 12.32
CA LYS A 644 44.64 -14.20 12.23
C LYS A 644 43.63 -13.52 13.14
N LEU A 645 44.04 -12.45 13.82
CA LEU A 645 43.15 -11.65 14.65
C LEU A 645 42.24 -10.75 13.77
N PRO A 646 40.98 -10.47 14.17
CA PRO A 646 40.22 -9.41 13.53
C PRO A 646 40.95 -8.07 13.58
N ASN A 647 40.68 -7.20 12.61
CA ASN A 647 41.33 -5.91 12.58
C ASN A 647 40.87 -5.01 13.74
N THR A 648 41.64 -3.95 14.01
CA THR A 648 41.41 -3.07 15.16
C THR A 648 40.05 -2.37 15.12
N LYS A 649 39.51 -2.06 13.92
CA LYS A 649 38.18 -1.47 13.77
C LYS A 649 37.09 -2.44 14.21
N GLN A 650 37.17 -3.71 13.79
CA GLN A 650 36.23 -4.75 14.20
C GLN A 650 36.23 -4.94 15.72
N LEU A 651 37.42 -5.09 16.32
CA LEU A 651 37.53 -5.32 17.76
C LEU A 651 36.99 -4.13 18.57
N LYS A 652 37.27 -2.90 18.12
CA LYS A 652 36.76 -1.68 18.77
C LYS A 652 35.24 -1.65 18.72
N VAL A 653 34.66 -1.77 17.53
CA VAL A 653 33.22 -1.64 17.33
C VAL A 653 32.44 -2.78 17.98
N GLY A 654 33.02 -3.98 18.08
CA GLY A 654 32.41 -5.06 18.86
C GLY A 654 32.34 -4.76 20.36
N LYS A 655 33.36 -4.11 20.93
CA LYS A 655 33.33 -3.65 22.33
C LYS A 655 32.34 -2.50 22.52
N ASP A 656 32.33 -1.54 21.59
CA ASP A 656 31.42 -0.40 21.60
C ASP A 656 29.96 -0.86 21.52
N LEU A 657 29.65 -1.87 20.69
CA LEU A 657 28.32 -2.46 20.59
C LEU A 657 27.87 -3.15 21.89
N ILE A 658 28.75 -3.89 22.55
CA ILE A 658 28.43 -4.55 23.83
C ILE A 658 28.23 -3.51 24.93
N GLN A 659 29.08 -2.48 24.98
CA GLN A 659 28.94 -1.39 25.94
C GLN A 659 27.65 -0.59 25.70
N CYS A 660 27.33 -0.31 24.44
CA CYS A 660 26.03 0.24 24.04
C CYS A 660 24.89 -0.63 24.52
N ALA A 661 24.90 -1.94 24.25
CA ALA A 661 23.86 -2.86 24.70
C ALA A 661 23.66 -2.82 26.24
N LYS A 662 24.74 -2.64 27.00
CA LYS A 662 24.69 -2.49 28.47
C LYS A 662 24.06 -1.16 28.88
N GLU A 663 24.44 -0.06 28.25
CA GLU A 663 23.90 1.28 28.52
C GLU A 663 22.43 1.40 28.12
N LEU A 664 22.03 0.73 27.04
CA LEU A 664 20.65 0.59 26.60
C LEU A 664 19.86 -0.46 27.42
N GLN A 665 20.47 -1.14 28.40
CA GLN A 665 19.83 -2.22 29.17
C GLN A 665 19.27 -3.37 28.30
N GLU A 666 19.81 -3.56 27.10
CA GLU A 666 19.53 -4.71 26.23
C GLU A 666 20.16 -5.98 26.79
N ILE A 667 21.28 -5.83 27.50
CA ILE A 667 21.96 -6.88 28.25
C ILE A 667 22.09 -6.49 29.72
N SER A 668 22.13 -7.50 30.58
CA SER A 668 22.26 -7.32 32.03
C SER A 668 23.56 -6.59 32.36
N SER A 669 23.58 -5.76 33.41
CA SER A 669 24.83 -5.12 33.87
C SER A 669 25.92 -6.13 34.25
N ASN A 670 25.50 -7.34 34.63
CA ASN A 670 26.32 -8.51 35.00
C ASN A 670 26.23 -9.64 33.95
N TYR A 671 26.01 -9.30 32.67
CA TYR A 671 25.95 -10.28 31.58
C TYR A 671 27.19 -11.19 31.57
N LYS A 672 27.06 -12.41 31.04
CA LYS A 672 28.19 -13.34 30.83
C LYS A 672 28.56 -13.37 29.35
N LEU A 673 29.82 -13.14 29.05
CA LEU A 673 30.38 -13.22 27.69
C LEU A 673 30.97 -14.61 27.44
N TYR A 674 30.57 -15.23 26.34
CA TYR A 674 31.06 -16.54 25.88
C TYR A 674 31.47 -16.48 24.41
N GLY A 675 32.43 -17.31 24.02
CA GLY A 675 32.59 -17.74 22.63
C GLY A 675 31.69 -18.94 22.35
N ALA A 676 31.09 -19.02 21.17
CA ALA A 676 30.16 -20.10 20.82
C ALA A 676 30.70 -21.52 21.07
N ARG A 677 32.00 -21.73 20.85
CA ARG A 677 32.74 -22.99 21.09
C ARG A 677 32.74 -23.46 22.55
N GLN A 678 32.43 -22.56 23.49
CA GLN A 678 32.26 -22.95 24.89
C GLN A 678 30.90 -23.63 25.10
N LEU A 679 29.89 -23.26 24.31
CA LEU A 679 28.49 -23.64 24.55
C LEU A 679 28.00 -24.74 23.61
N SER A 680 28.66 -24.93 22.46
CA SER A 680 28.37 -25.99 21.50
C SER A 680 29.64 -26.51 20.84
N ALA A 681 29.56 -27.73 20.29
CA ALA A 681 30.66 -28.34 19.53
C ALA A 681 30.82 -27.65 18.17
N THR A 682 31.51 -26.50 18.15
CA THR A 682 31.79 -25.68 16.96
C THR A 682 33.20 -25.11 17.03
N HIS A 683 33.79 -24.82 15.87
CA HIS A 683 35.06 -24.08 15.78
C HIS A 683 34.87 -22.56 15.94
N SER A 684 33.63 -22.07 16.08
CA SER A 684 33.31 -20.64 16.21
C SER A 684 33.37 -20.12 17.64
N PRO A 685 33.86 -18.90 17.91
CA PRO A 685 34.64 -18.03 17.02
C PRO A 685 36.01 -18.65 16.72
N GLY A 686 36.72 -18.26 15.66
CA GLY A 686 38.07 -18.75 15.35
C GLY A 686 39.07 -18.59 16.51
N LEU A 687 40.16 -19.38 16.54
CA LEU A 687 41.05 -19.50 17.70
C LEU A 687 41.67 -18.16 18.15
N MET A 688 42.16 -17.33 17.22
CA MET A 688 42.72 -16.03 17.57
C MET A 688 41.66 -15.07 18.13
N LEU A 689 40.45 -15.06 17.56
CA LEU A 689 39.33 -14.28 18.11
C LEU A 689 38.91 -14.80 19.48
N TYR A 690 38.87 -16.11 19.68
CA TYR A 690 38.53 -16.72 20.96
C TYR A 690 39.53 -16.32 22.06
N GLN A 691 40.83 -16.36 21.78
CA GLN A 691 41.87 -15.91 22.73
C GLN A 691 41.78 -14.41 23.04
N GLU A 692 41.31 -13.59 22.10
CA GLU A 692 41.14 -12.16 22.32
C GLU A 692 39.93 -11.86 23.19
N ILE A 693 38.77 -12.49 22.96
CA ILE A 693 37.56 -12.26 23.76
C ILE A 693 37.73 -12.72 25.21
N GLN A 694 38.65 -13.64 25.49
CA GLN A 694 39.02 -14.03 26.85
C GLN A 694 39.55 -12.87 27.71
N LYS A 695 40.02 -11.79 27.07
CA LYS A 695 40.53 -10.58 27.72
C LYS A 695 39.45 -9.51 27.90
N TRP A 696 38.24 -9.74 27.39
CA TRP A 696 37.16 -8.75 27.42
C TRP A 696 36.42 -8.78 28.77
N PRO A 697 35.77 -7.66 29.15
CA PRO A 697 34.97 -7.61 30.36
C PRO A 697 33.87 -8.68 30.36
N ASN A 698 33.64 -9.27 31.54
CA ASN A 698 32.65 -10.31 31.79
C ASN A 698 32.81 -11.60 30.98
N PHE A 699 33.99 -11.85 30.39
CA PHE A 699 34.31 -13.17 29.84
C PHE A 699 34.24 -14.23 30.94
N ASN A 700 33.36 -15.21 30.77
CA ASN A 700 33.21 -16.29 31.72
C ASN A 700 33.99 -17.53 31.26
N LYS A 701 34.92 -17.99 32.11
CA LYS A 701 35.77 -19.16 31.84
C LYS A 701 35.02 -20.48 32.00
N CYS A 702 33.97 -20.50 32.83
CA CYS A 702 33.19 -21.71 33.13
C CYS A 702 31.81 -21.64 32.47
N VAL A 703 31.37 -22.75 31.90
CA VAL A 703 30.05 -22.91 31.29
C VAL A 703 29.07 -23.41 32.34
#